data_AF-A0A5M3N752-F1
#
_entry.id   AF-A0A5M3N752-F1
#
_cell.length_a   1.000
_cell.length_b   1.000
_cell.length_c   1.000
_cell.angle_alpha   90.00
_cell.angle_beta   90.00
_cell.angle_gamma   90.00
#
_symmetry.space_group_name_H-M   'P 1'
#
loop_
_entity.id
_entity.type
_entity.pdbx_description
1 polymer ?
#
loop_
_entity_poly.entity_id
_entity_poly.type
_entity_poly.pdbx_seq_one_letter_code
_entity_poly.pdbx_strand_id
1 'polypeptide(L)'
;MAFVPGKIMFNHGTHSFDDVQRDPNNAYRVDNDRSAWANKVKGFPVANVRVDRAKWVRDWDKGIEKSAGSVVPVFITALEFHSQSYHGKKVERSDYDMLRRVRLCTDANHQQRAEFLRSVFDNPMFARLPAKDWFMLISAKKRRGILDEAVEQACWFSIFGQDARMLCPEILISAMMRQHGSELFDFYDRYFEAISSKQYEPGKDAMVQTEWWSRASTLVASPPLAQETLTFLYDLYTCFRRDFIDQFIWRSSQILYLALGDDLFNNRTAIPRLILNLGHNYDVHELVSARKLHKDRAVLRCEYCECSAEEMGSGARFLVCGACKRQLKFEYFYCSKECQRLDWPQHKVCCGKEKVSKSREEGRQEYKWSVALVLQLSLQCQDENADYFLFKRGSPKPDILPFKVAFVDDDKRELFREKRALAILDAERDGLDIIAKCLVDTLEEDLVDSGLSRESILQQLTEEYEVDVRSRLEALEAELAMEGDETRYGEKEDVHQENCEDTEEEENEDYKTIDVSERTFLAVKQTQDIAAISQLPGNAYRLDNNESVWANKDRGFPVTDVRVNRDKWVRDWDKGVKQLEADTIPAEKIFLATIWVHNGAQVSRPLIQEDYDFVSTVRSSTASNHRMMSRNTRAVFNNPPRPAGHSPKVWFTLISKDKRRDIVFKSIEEACWICVLGQDARALCPEIIGASLLKRRGLELFDFYDWYFETALSDPQEAPGVSERDRMVQTEWWTAALEQESMPPELHPNTTLLYELYTCYRRDFIDQFVWRSSQALHHAWFHDMWENNSAVPRVIFNAGSGMADILSARNLQSRTGQHCETCDRTPGEVGDNVRFLVCGACKQKLKIEYYYCSKECQREDWPDHKVHCGKEKVFKRVQEGRAEYKRSLSLLLQMQLQRAEPDVDYFLFKSRTSLATDGFTHPLKVSFTHDDGKKALFRATRALVATDADRTGIDVLAECLMDAMRESSARSGITRDNIIQQLSEEYEVDVKAQVELLEADLSVEGAEERYRGMRIGEVYYPEELYKFLEAERHMAWDDE
;
A
#
# COMPACT_ATOMS: atom_id res chain seq x y z
N MET A 1 -32.95 26.96 -0.92
CA MET A 1 -32.30 26.51 -2.18
C MET A 1 -33.11 25.29 -2.58
N ALA A 2 -33.99 25.38 -3.57
CA ALA A 2 -34.81 24.22 -3.94
C ALA A 2 -33.90 23.14 -4.54
N PHE A 3 -34.17 21.86 -4.29
CA PHE A 3 -33.61 20.76 -5.07
C PHE A 3 -33.99 20.95 -6.54
N VAL A 4 -33.11 21.60 -7.31
CA VAL A 4 -33.27 21.72 -8.76
C VAL A 4 -32.64 20.47 -9.37
N PRO A 5 -33.42 19.60 -10.04
CA PRO A 5 -32.89 18.47 -10.78
C PRO A 5 -31.78 18.97 -11.72
N GLY A 6 -30.55 18.47 -11.55
CA GLY A 6 -29.36 18.90 -12.31
C GLY A 6 -28.29 19.66 -11.50
N LYS A 7 -28.57 20.08 -10.26
CA LYS A 7 -27.55 20.68 -9.35
C LYS A 7 -27.02 19.74 -8.26
N ILE A 8 -27.52 18.51 -8.20
CA ILE A 8 -27.00 17.49 -7.29
C ILE A 8 -25.65 17.04 -7.83
N MET A 9 -24.56 17.52 -7.23
CA MET A 9 -23.21 17.10 -7.58
C MET A 9 -22.89 15.78 -6.88
N PHE A 10 -22.77 14.72 -7.65
CA PHE A 10 -22.25 13.44 -7.18
C PHE A 10 -20.73 13.53 -7.11
N ASN A 11 -20.17 13.40 -5.91
CA ASN A 11 -18.73 13.33 -5.75
C ASN A 11 -18.29 11.87 -5.77
N HIS A 12 -17.64 11.46 -6.86
CA HIS A 12 -17.16 10.08 -7.06
C HIS A 12 -15.87 9.76 -6.28
N GLY A 13 -15.50 10.58 -5.29
CA GLY A 13 -14.45 10.26 -4.31
C GLY A 13 -13.02 10.51 -4.77
N THR A 14 -12.82 11.19 -5.90
CA THR A 14 -11.51 11.25 -6.58
C THR A 14 -10.79 12.59 -6.42
N HIS A 15 -11.51 13.60 -5.94
CA HIS A 15 -10.93 14.89 -5.57
C HIS A 15 -10.29 14.81 -4.19
N SER A 16 -9.12 15.43 -4.03
CA SER A 16 -8.54 15.62 -2.71
C SER A 16 -9.48 16.49 -1.86
N PHE A 17 -9.39 16.39 -0.54
CA PHE A 17 -10.18 17.22 0.36
C PHE A 17 -9.95 18.72 0.07
N ASP A 18 -8.70 19.12 -0.16
CA ASP A 18 -8.32 20.49 -0.52
C ASP A 18 -8.99 20.97 -1.81
N ASP A 19 -9.10 20.12 -2.83
CA ASP A 19 -9.75 20.48 -4.10
C ASP A 19 -11.24 20.76 -3.88
N VAL A 20 -11.93 19.89 -3.12
CA VAL A 20 -13.35 20.06 -2.81
C VAL A 20 -13.58 21.30 -1.97
N GLN A 21 -12.70 21.58 -1.00
CA GLN A 21 -12.81 22.74 -0.13
C GLN A 21 -12.59 24.06 -0.89
N ARG A 22 -11.67 24.08 -1.87
CA ARG A 22 -11.35 25.25 -2.70
C ARG A 22 -12.36 25.49 -3.81
N ASP A 23 -13.08 24.46 -4.26
CA ASP A 23 -14.10 24.61 -5.29
C ASP A 23 -15.29 25.46 -4.78
N PRO A 24 -15.52 26.66 -5.33
CA PRO A 24 -16.64 27.52 -4.92
C PRO A 24 -18.01 26.86 -5.15
N ASN A 25 -18.11 25.88 -6.06
CA ASN A 25 -19.33 25.12 -6.26
C ASN A 25 -19.65 24.18 -5.08
N ASN A 26 -18.68 23.83 -4.24
CA ASN A 26 -18.90 23.00 -3.06
C ASN A 26 -19.05 23.82 -1.78
N ALA A 27 -18.73 25.13 -1.80
CA ALA A 27 -18.75 25.98 -0.61
C ALA A 27 -20.10 25.97 0.12
N TYR A 28 -21.22 25.77 -0.60
CA TYR A 28 -22.55 25.70 -0.01
C TYR A 28 -22.75 24.53 0.97
N ARG A 29 -21.95 23.46 0.85
CA ARG A 29 -22.11 22.22 1.63
C ARG A 29 -21.84 22.42 3.13
N VAL A 30 -21.02 23.41 3.49
CA VAL A 30 -20.71 23.75 4.88
C VAL A 30 -21.01 25.23 5.20
N ASP A 31 -21.79 25.89 4.34
CA ASP A 31 -22.23 27.28 4.55
C ASP A 31 -23.39 27.32 5.54
N ASN A 32 -23.17 27.96 6.70
CA ASN A 32 -24.16 28.07 7.76
C ASN A 32 -25.41 28.84 7.31
N ASP A 33 -25.28 29.83 6.42
CA ASP A 33 -26.42 30.64 5.97
C ASP A 33 -27.33 29.85 5.01
N ARG A 34 -26.79 28.81 4.37
CA ARG A 34 -27.50 27.90 3.46
C ARG A 34 -28.00 26.62 4.12
N SER A 35 -27.63 26.38 5.37
CA SER A 35 -28.09 25.23 6.14
C SER A 35 -29.49 25.50 6.70
N ALA A 36 -30.36 24.48 6.70
CA ALA A 36 -31.65 24.55 7.39
C ALA A 36 -31.49 24.65 8.91
N TRP A 37 -30.34 24.24 9.44
CA TRP A 37 -30.12 23.97 10.87
C TRP A 37 -29.02 24.82 11.49
N ALA A 38 -27.95 25.15 10.76
CA ALA A 38 -26.88 26.02 11.22
C ALA A 38 -27.17 27.52 10.97
N ASN A 39 -28.26 27.83 10.27
CA ASN A 39 -28.69 29.20 10.02
C ASN A 39 -29.25 29.83 11.31
N LYS A 40 -28.73 31.01 11.67
CA LYS A 40 -29.10 31.77 12.87
C LYS A 40 -30.57 32.16 12.96
N VAL A 41 -31.30 32.21 11.84
CA VAL A 41 -32.69 32.68 11.79
C VAL A 41 -33.69 31.59 12.17
N LYS A 42 -33.48 30.36 11.70
CA LYS A 42 -34.45 29.24 11.84
C LYS A 42 -33.90 28.03 12.58
N GLY A 43 -32.58 27.88 12.63
CA GLY A 43 -31.89 26.76 13.25
C GLY A 43 -31.26 27.13 14.60
N PHE A 44 -30.15 26.47 14.92
CA PHE A 44 -29.30 26.78 16.06
C PHE A 44 -27.98 27.41 15.59
N PRO A 45 -27.40 28.34 16.38
CA PRO A 45 -26.17 29.00 15.99
C PRO A 45 -24.99 28.02 16.03
N VAL A 46 -24.28 27.91 14.91
CA VAL A 46 -23.05 27.12 14.77
C VAL A 46 -21.89 28.06 14.41
N ALA A 47 -20.71 27.82 14.97
CA ALA A 47 -19.47 28.47 14.54
C ALA A 47 -19.21 28.24 13.03
N ASN A 48 -18.34 29.03 12.39
CA ASN A 48 -17.93 28.72 11.02
C ASN A 48 -16.84 27.63 11.06
N VAL A 49 -16.99 26.55 10.30
CA VAL A 49 -16.01 25.44 10.26
C VAL A 49 -14.60 25.91 9.90
N ARG A 50 -14.48 26.95 9.07
CA ARG A 50 -13.21 27.56 8.64
C ARG A 50 -12.55 28.42 9.73
N VAL A 51 -13.28 28.78 10.78
CA VAL A 51 -12.79 29.61 11.89
C VAL A 51 -12.42 28.73 13.08
N ASP A 52 -13.31 27.82 13.47
CA ASP A 52 -13.09 26.90 14.60
C ASP A 52 -13.86 25.60 14.35
N ARG A 53 -13.18 24.64 13.71
CA ARG A 53 -13.69 23.29 13.41
C ARG A 53 -14.21 22.60 14.66
N ALA A 54 -13.44 22.62 15.74
CA ALA A 54 -13.78 21.90 16.96
C ALA A 54 -15.03 22.49 17.63
N LYS A 55 -15.18 23.82 17.62
CA LYS A 55 -16.41 24.47 18.09
C LYS A 55 -17.58 24.20 17.14
N TRP A 56 -17.38 24.24 15.82
CA TRP A 56 -18.41 23.91 14.83
C TRP A 56 -18.98 22.50 15.06
N VAL A 57 -18.13 21.49 15.28
CA VAL A 57 -18.58 20.13 15.62
C VAL A 57 -19.36 20.10 16.93
N ARG A 58 -18.87 20.75 17.99
CA ARG A 58 -19.57 20.79 19.29
C ARG A 58 -20.93 21.49 19.24
N ASP A 59 -21.02 22.58 18.48
CA ASP A 59 -22.29 23.32 18.31
C ASP A 59 -23.32 22.44 17.57
N TRP A 60 -22.89 21.71 16.54
CA TRP A 60 -23.71 20.72 15.86
C TRP A 60 -24.14 19.55 16.75
N ASP A 61 -23.20 18.94 17.51
CA ASP A 61 -23.53 17.84 18.43
C ASP A 61 -24.66 18.27 19.40
N LYS A 62 -24.54 19.48 19.99
CA LYS A 62 -25.59 20.06 20.86
C LYS A 62 -26.92 20.30 20.15
N GLY A 63 -26.88 20.79 18.92
CA GLY A 63 -28.09 21.05 18.13
C GLY A 63 -28.82 19.78 17.74
N ILE A 64 -28.07 18.72 17.37
CA ILE A 64 -28.60 17.39 17.09
C ILE A 64 -29.17 16.78 18.37
N GLU A 65 -28.45 16.78 19.49
CA GLU A 65 -28.94 16.26 20.78
C GLU A 65 -30.27 16.91 21.20
N LYS A 66 -30.41 18.22 21.00
CA LYS A 66 -31.66 18.96 21.29
C LYS A 66 -32.82 18.56 20.36
N SER A 67 -32.51 18.19 19.11
CA SER A 67 -33.52 17.93 18.07
C SER A 67 -33.84 16.44 17.90
N ALA A 68 -32.94 15.55 18.32
CA ALA A 68 -33.04 14.11 18.15
C ALA A 68 -34.16 13.47 19.00
N GLY A 69 -34.79 14.21 19.92
CA GLY A 69 -35.94 13.73 20.69
C GLY A 69 -37.15 13.33 19.82
N SER A 70 -37.27 13.85 18.60
CA SER A 70 -38.29 13.45 17.64
C SER A 70 -37.80 13.58 16.21
N VAL A 71 -38.14 12.61 15.36
CA VAL A 71 -37.81 12.65 13.92
C VAL A 71 -38.73 13.57 13.12
N VAL A 72 -39.94 13.83 13.63
CA VAL A 72 -40.96 14.65 12.96
C VAL A 72 -40.44 16.08 12.68
N PRO A 73 -39.90 16.85 13.65
CA PRO A 73 -39.45 18.21 13.41
C PRO A 73 -38.24 18.27 12.49
N VAL A 74 -37.41 17.22 12.48
CA VAL A 74 -36.27 17.11 11.56
C VAL A 74 -36.74 16.98 10.12
N PHE A 75 -37.67 16.06 9.87
CA PHE A 75 -38.23 15.87 8.53
C PHE A 75 -39.02 17.10 8.05
N ILE A 76 -39.85 17.70 8.91
CA ILE A 76 -40.64 18.88 8.54
C ILE A 76 -39.73 20.06 8.22
N THR A 77 -38.75 20.37 9.07
CA THR A 77 -37.82 21.49 8.81
C THR A 77 -36.98 21.26 7.55
N ALA A 78 -36.48 20.04 7.32
CA ALA A 78 -35.76 19.71 6.10
C ALA A 78 -36.65 19.89 4.86
N LEU A 79 -37.91 19.46 4.95
CA LEU A 79 -38.90 19.66 3.89
C LEU A 79 -39.19 21.13 3.62
N GLU A 80 -39.50 21.92 4.65
CA GLU A 80 -39.84 23.33 4.52
C GLU A 80 -38.69 24.16 3.92
N PHE A 81 -37.44 23.77 4.20
CA PHE A 81 -36.27 24.53 3.77
C PHE A 81 -35.70 24.11 2.41
N HIS A 82 -35.50 22.81 2.19
CA HIS A 82 -34.85 22.29 0.98
C HIS A 82 -35.83 21.85 -0.09
N SER A 83 -37.02 21.45 0.34
CA SER A 83 -38.04 20.82 -0.50
C SER A 83 -39.32 21.65 -0.52
N GLN A 84 -39.20 22.98 -0.36
CA GLN A 84 -40.36 23.88 -0.31
C GLN A 84 -41.29 23.72 -1.53
N SER A 85 -40.70 23.41 -2.69
CA SER A 85 -41.41 23.13 -3.95
C SER A 85 -42.32 21.90 -3.89
N TYR A 86 -42.15 21.01 -2.92
CA TYR A 86 -42.99 19.82 -2.72
C TYR A 86 -44.18 20.08 -1.79
N HIS A 87 -44.29 21.26 -1.18
CA HIS A 87 -45.52 21.64 -0.46
C HIS A 87 -46.68 21.82 -1.45
N GLY A 88 -47.60 20.86 -1.45
CA GLY A 88 -48.79 20.87 -2.31
C GLY A 88 -48.53 20.46 -3.76
N LYS A 89 -47.28 20.16 -4.15
CA LYS A 89 -46.95 19.59 -5.47
C LYS A 89 -47.16 18.08 -5.44
N LYS A 90 -47.81 17.55 -6.48
CA LYS A 90 -47.83 16.11 -6.75
C LYS A 90 -46.44 15.66 -7.23
N VAL A 91 -45.95 14.53 -6.76
CA VAL A 91 -44.69 13.95 -7.23
C VAL A 91 -44.84 13.57 -8.71
N GLU A 92 -43.92 14.05 -9.53
CA GLU A 92 -43.93 13.81 -10.97
C GLU A 92 -42.95 12.69 -11.34
N ARG A 93 -43.05 12.17 -12.57
CA ARG A 93 -42.14 11.13 -13.08
C ARG A 93 -40.68 11.56 -13.02
N SER A 94 -40.38 12.83 -13.31
CA SER A 94 -39.03 13.39 -13.22
C SER A 94 -38.44 13.34 -11.81
N ASP A 95 -39.28 13.43 -10.78
CA ASP A 95 -38.86 13.35 -9.38
C ASP A 95 -38.44 11.90 -9.07
N TYR A 96 -39.22 10.91 -9.51
CA TYR A 96 -38.84 9.49 -9.41
C TYR A 96 -37.58 9.13 -10.21
N ASP A 97 -37.38 9.74 -11.39
CA ASP A 97 -36.15 9.55 -12.17
C ASP A 97 -34.92 10.16 -11.46
N MET A 98 -35.09 11.31 -10.80
CA MET A 98 -34.07 11.87 -9.91
C MET A 98 -33.77 10.93 -8.74
N LEU A 99 -34.80 10.45 -8.02
CA LEU A 99 -34.63 9.52 -6.91
C LEU A 99 -33.92 8.23 -7.35
N ARG A 100 -34.27 7.69 -8.52
CA ARG A 100 -33.60 6.51 -9.10
C ARG A 100 -32.12 6.78 -9.33
N ARG A 101 -31.75 7.93 -9.90
CA ARG A 101 -30.34 8.31 -10.12
C ARG A 101 -29.58 8.46 -8.80
N VAL A 102 -30.20 9.13 -7.82
CA VAL A 102 -29.60 9.28 -6.48
C VAL A 102 -29.39 7.91 -5.86
N ARG A 103 -30.41 7.04 -5.86
CA ARG A 103 -30.34 5.68 -5.31
C ARG A 103 -29.24 4.84 -5.96
N LEU A 104 -29.17 4.83 -7.29
CA LEU A 104 -28.11 4.12 -8.03
C LEU A 104 -26.72 4.62 -7.64
N CYS A 105 -26.53 5.95 -7.55
CA CYS A 105 -25.24 6.51 -7.16
C CYS A 105 -24.89 6.16 -5.70
N THR A 106 -25.85 6.26 -4.78
CA THR A 106 -25.60 5.97 -3.36
C THR A 106 -25.45 4.48 -3.11
N ASP A 107 -26.11 3.59 -3.86
CA ASP A 107 -25.89 2.14 -3.82
C ASP A 107 -24.48 1.79 -4.30
N ALA A 108 -24.06 2.34 -5.45
CA ALA A 108 -22.73 2.11 -6.00
C ALA A 108 -21.63 2.62 -5.04
N ASN A 109 -21.81 3.82 -4.49
CA ASN A 109 -20.88 4.39 -3.50
C ASN A 109 -20.83 3.54 -2.22
N HIS A 110 -21.98 3.10 -1.73
CA HIS A 110 -22.08 2.28 -0.53
C HIS A 110 -21.32 0.96 -0.70
N GLN A 111 -21.56 0.25 -1.82
CA GLN A 111 -20.88 -1.00 -2.12
C GLN A 111 -19.37 -0.79 -2.26
N GLN A 112 -18.94 0.18 -3.06
CA GLN A 112 -17.52 0.47 -3.27
C GLN A 112 -16.80 0.82 -1.96
N ARG A 113 -17.40 1.66 -1.12
CA ARG A 113 -16.81 2.07 0.16
C ARG A 113 -16.81 0.92 1.15
N ALA A 114 -17.88 0.13 1.22
CA ALA A 114 -17.93 -1.04 2.07
C ALA A 114 -16.84 -2.05 1.73
N GLU A 115 -16.62 -2.33 0.45
CA GLU A 115 -15.58 -3.24 -0.02
C GLU A 115 -14.19 -2.73 0.33
N PHE A 116 -13.92 -1.45 0.10
CA PHE A 116 -12.65 -0.84 0.50
C PHE A 116 -12.46 -0.87 2.02
N LEU A 117 -13.48 -0.49 2.78
CA LEU A 117 -13.42 -0.49 4.23
C LEU A 117 -13.14 -1.89 4.77
N ARG A 118 -13.83 -2.92 4.28
CA ARG A 118 -13.48 -4.31 4.60
C ARG A 118 -12.03 -4.61 4.27
N SER A 119 -11.54 -4.23 3.08
CA SER A 119 -10.13 -4.46 2.73
C SER A 119 -9.14 -3.75 3.66
N VAL A 120 -9.53 -2.61 4.24
CA VAL A 120 -8.71 -1.86 5.19
C VAL A 120 -8.80 -2.44 6.61
N PHE A 121 -9.94 -2.97 7.04
CA PHE A 121 -10.07 -3.56 8.40
C PHE A 121 -9.66 -5.02 8.47
N ASP A 122 -9.79 -5.78 7.37
CA ASP A 122 -9.33 -7.16 7.24
C ASP A 122 -7.81 -7.25 6.99
N ASN A 123 -7.14 -6.11 7.02
CA ASN A 123 -5.75 -5.93 6.67
C ASN A 123 -4.82 -6.52 7.74
N PRO A 124 -4.03 -7.58 7.46
CA PRO A 124 -3.15 -8.18 8.47
C PRO A 124 -2.17 -7.17 9.11
N MET A 125 -1.70 -6.16 8.38
CA MET A 125 -0.84 -5.12 8.96
C MET A 125 -1.59 -4.32 10.04
N PHE A 126 -2.86 -3.99 9.82
CA PHE A 126 -3.71 -3.32 10.80
C PHE A 126 -4.34 -4.27 11.82
N ALA A 127 -4.34 -5.58 11.58
CA ALA A 127 -4.69 -6.58 12.60
C ALA A 127 -3.61 -6.70 13.68
N ARG A 128 -2.32 -6.50 13.31
CA ARG A 128 -1.19 -6.40 14.26
C ARG A 128 -1.22 -5.13 15.09
N LEU A 129 -1.81 -4.08 14.55
CA LEU A 129 -1.97 -2.79 15.21
C LEU A 129 -3.43 -2.34 15.09
N PRO A 130 -4.35 -2.95 15.85
CA PRO A 130 -5.76 -2.64 15.72
C PRO A 130 -5.95 -1.15 15.89
N ALA A 131 -6.50 -0.50 14.85
CA ALA A 131 -6.68 0.94 14.88
C ALA A 131 -7.57 1.39 16.06
N LYS A 132 -8.44 0.48 16.53
CA LYS A 132 -9.22 0.58 17.77
C LYS A 132 -8.34 0.80 19.00
N ASP A 133 -7.34 -0.05 19.17
CA ASP A 133 -6.45 -0.06 20.31
C ASP A 133 -5.57 1.19 20.34
N TRP A 134 -4.97 1.52 19.20
CA TRP A 134 -4.22 2.77 19.06
C TRP A 134 -5.10 3.98 19.37
N PHE A 135 -6.31 4.02 18.82
CA PHE A 135 -7.23 5.13 19.06
C PHE A 135 -7.60 5.27 20.54
N MET A 136 -7.77 4.17 21.26
CA MET A 136 -8.03 4.16 22.70
C MET A 136 -6.86 4.69 23.54
N LEU A 137 -5.63 4.48 23.09
CA LEU A 137 -4.43 4.88 23.82
C LEU A 137 -4.00 6.33 23.59
N ILE A 138 -4.28 6.92 22.41
CA ILE A 138 -3.89 8.32 22.12
C ILE A 138 -4.62 9.34 23.04
N SER A 139 -4.19 10.60 22.99
CA SER A 139 -4.79 11.64 23.82
C SER A 139 -6.24 11.93 23.39
N ALA A 140 -7.10 12.33 24.34
CA ALA A 140 -8.47 12.71 24.04
C ALA A 140 -8.56 13.90 23.06
N LYS A 141 -7.58 14.82 23.12
CA LYS A 141 -7.44 15.93 22.17
C LYS A 141 -7.17 15.41 20.75
N LYS A 142 -6.24 14.45 20.59
CA LYS A 142 -5.91 13.87 19.28
C LYS A 142 -7.08 13.08 18.70
N ARG A 143 -7.74 12.21 19.49
CA ARG A 143 -8.97 11.50 19.08
C ARG A 143 -10.04 12.47 18.58
N ARG A 144 -10.29 13.54 19.34
CA ARG A 144 -11.27 14.55 18.94
C ARG A 144 -10.84 15.28 17.67
N GLY A 145 -9.57 15.64 17.51
CA GLY A 145 -9.05 16.23 16.27
C GLY A 145 -9.33 15.34 15.04
N ILE A 146 -9.06 14.04 15.15
CA ILE A 146 -9.34 13.04 14.10
C ILE A 146 -10.83 13.02 13.75
N LEU A 147 -11.71 12.94 14.76
CA LEU A 147 -13.15 12.88 14.53
C LEU A 147 -13.75 14.19 14.05
N ASP A 148 -13.25 15.33 14.55
CA ASP A 148 -13.69 16.65 14.12
C ASP A 148 -13.36 16.85 12.62
N GLU A 149 -12.18 16.40 12.19
CA GLU A 149 -11.79 16.41 10.79
C GLU A 149 -12.62 15.44 9.95
N ALA A 150 -12.84 14.22 10.43
CA ALA A 150 -13.66 13.23 9.73
C ALA A 150 -15.08 13.71 9.45
N VAL A 151 -15.72 14.37 10.44
CA VAL A 151 -17.06 14.95 10.27
C VAL A 151 -17.03 16.11 9.28
N GLU A 152 -16.03 16.99 9.34
CA GLU A 152 -15.88 18.05 8.33
C GLU A 152 -15.78 17.44 6.93
N GLN A 153 -14.84 16.51 6.71
CA GLN A 153 -14.65 15.89 5.39
C GLN A 153 -15.94 15.17 4.95
N ALA A 154 -16.61 14.44 5.83
CA ALA A 154 -17.88 13.78 5.50
C ALA A 154 -18.94 14.79 5.02
N CYS A 155 -19.03 15.97 5.64
CA CYS A 155 -19.95 17.04 5.20
C CYS A 155 -19.56 17.63 3.85
N TRP A 156 -18.26 17.77 3.56
CA TRP A 156 -17.81 18.26 2.26
C TRP A 156 -18.09 17.26 1.13
N PHE A 157 -18.01 15.97 1.41
CA PHE A 157 -18.19 14.94 0.38
C PHE A 157 -19.63 14.43 0.26
N SER A 158 -20.48 14.61 1.28
CA SER A 158 -21.88 14.17 1.24
C SER A 158 -22.74 14.98 0.27
N ILE A 159 -23.74 14.34 -0.33
CA ILE A 159 -24.69 14.98 -1.23
C ILE A 159 -25.46 16.12 -0.54
N PHE A 160 -25.80 15.92 0.74
CA PHE A 160 -26.65 16.84 1.51
C PHE A 160 -25.86 17.74 2.47
N GLY A 161 -24.52 17.79 2.31
CA GLY A 161 -23.65 18.69 3.07
C GLY A 161 -23.71 18.45 4.58
N GLN A 162 -23.56 19.54 5.34
CA GLN A 162 -23.65 19.53 6.79
C GLN A 162 -25.06 19.21 7.33
N ASP A 163 -26.12 19.43 6.53
CA ASP A 163 -27.50 19.14 6.95
C ASP A 163 -27.77 17.64 7.03
N ALA A 164 -26.97 16.81 6.35
CA ALA A 164 -27.01 15.36 6.47
C ALA A 164 -26.77 14.87 7.91
N ARG A 165 -26.05 15.65 8.73
CA ARG A 165 -25.82 15.33 10.15
C ARG A 165 -27.11 15.20 10.95
N MET A 166 -28.15 15.98 10.60
CA MET A 166 -29.44 15.90 11.29
C MET A 166 -30.20 14.60 11.01
N LEU A 167 -29.87 13.91 9.92
CA LEU A 167 -30.44 12.61 9.58
C LEU A 167 -29.72 11.46 10.29
N CYS A 168 -28.61 11.73 10.96
CA CYS A 168 -27.71 10.73 11.56
C CYS A 168 -27.42 11.02 13.04
N PRO A 169 -28.44 11.06 13.92
CA PRO A 169 -28.23 11.36 15.35
C PRO A 169 -27.37 10.33 16.09
N GLU A 170 -27.12 9.17 15.49
CA GLU A 170 -26.15 8.19 15.97
C GLU A 170 -24.68 8.59 15.74
N ILE A 171 -24.39 9.60 14.91
CA ILE A 171 -23.05 10.15 14.66
C ILE A 171 -22.87 11.43 15.50
N LEU A 172 -22.76 11.26 16.82
CA LEU A 172 -22.40 12.32 17.76
C LEU A 172 -20.97 12.11 18.22
N ILE A 173 -20.10 13.11 18.03
CA ILE A 173 -18.70 12.96 18.41
C ILE A 173 -18.56 12.94 19.94
N SER A 174 -19.48 13.55 20.69
CA SER A 174 -19.58 13.38 22.16
C SER A 174 -19.79 11.91 22.54
N ALA A 175 -20.67 11.21 21.83
CA ALA A 175 -20.99 9.80 22.07
C ALA A 175 -19.86 8.86 21.62
N MET A 176 -19.28 9.10 20.44
CA MET A 176 -18.16 8.31 19.89
C MET A 176 -16.89 8.42 20.72
N MET A 177 -16.71 9.53 21.46
CA MET A 177 -15.58 9.73 22.37
C MET A 177 -15.75 9.04 23.73
N ARG A 178 -16.93 8.49 24.04
CA ARG A 178 -17.15 7.72 25.27
C ARG A 178 -16.28 6.46 25.25
N GLN A 179 -16.02 5.92 26.44
CA GLN A 179 -15.23 4.69 26.59
C GLN A 179 -13.88 4.75 25.84
N HIS A 180 -13.23 5.92 25.86
CA HIS A 180 -11.96 6.17 25.17
C HIS A 180 -12.00 6.03 23.64
N GLY A 181 -13.18 6.11 23.01
CA GLY A 181 -13.30 6.00 21.56
C GLY A 181 -13.83 4.66 21.07
N SER A 182 -14.06 3.68 21.95
CA SER A 182 -14.53 2.35 21.54
C SER A 182 -15.86 2.40 20.80
N GLU A 183 -16.73 3.35 21.14
CA GLU A 183 -18.06 3.51 20.56
C GLU A 183 -18.03 3.91 19.08
N LEU A 184 -16.91 4.48 18.60
CA LEU A 184 -16.67 4.65 17.16
C LEU A 184 -16.56 3.29 16.45
N PHE A 185 -15.83 2.36 17.05
CA PHE A 185 -15.61 1.04 16.46
C PHE A 185 -16.85 0.16 16.61
N ASP A 186 -17.59 0.26 17.73
CA ASP A 186 -18.92 -0.36 17.85
C ASP A 186 -19.90 0.16 16.79
N PHE A 187 -19.72 1.40 16.32
CA PHE A 187 -20.46 1.92 15.17
C PHE A 187 -19.96 1.35 13.84
N TYR A 188 -18.65 1.18 13.65
CA TYR A 188 -18.08 0.48 12.49
C TYR A 188 -18.57 -0.96 12.39
N ASP A 189 -18.57 -1.69 13.50
CA ASP A 189 -19.01 -3.09 13.56
C ASP A 189 -20.47 -3.22 13.13
N ARG A 190 -21.37 -2.39 13.68
CA ARG A 190 -22.78 -2.34 13.25
C ARG A 190 -22.94 -1.95 11.79
N TYR A 191 -22.09 -1.08 11.27
CA TYR A 191 -22.07 -0.74 9.84
C TYR A 191 -21.67 -1.96 8.99
N PHE A 192 -20.60 -2.67 9.35
CA PHE A 192 -20.16 -3.86 8.63
C PHE A 192 -21.15 -5.03 8.74
N GLU A 193 -21.79 -5.22 9.89
CA GLU A 193 -22.87 -6.19 10.08
C GLU A 193 -24.05 -5.90 9.14
N ALA A 194 -24.47 -4.63 9.04
CA ALA A 194 -25.55 -4.22 8.16
C ALA A 194 -25.25 -4.58 6.69
N ILE A 195 -24.02 -4.35 6.22
CA ILE A 195 -23.63 -4.65 4.84
C ILE A 195 -23.38 -6.15 4.61
N SER A 196 -22.94 -6.87 5.64
CA SER A 196 -22.56 -8.28 5.52
C SER A 196 -23.75 -9.23 5.70
N SER A 197 -24.88 -8.73 6.19
CA SER A 197 -26.13 -9.49 6.22
C SER A 197 -26.53 -9.88 4.79
N LYS A 198 -26.18 -11.12 4.38
CA LYS A 198 -26.35 -11.69 3.03
C LYS A 198 -27.80 -11.77 2.53
N GLN A 199 -28.76 -11.33 3.34
CA GLN A 199 -30.15 -11.19 2.93
C GLN A 199 -30.34 -9.82 2.29
N TYR A 200 -29.89 -9.68 1.04
CA TYR A 200 -30.37 -8.63 0.17
C TYR A 200 -31.82 -8.97 -0.19
N GLU A 201 -32.74 -8.86 0.77
CA GLU A 201 -34.16 -8.83 0.48
C GLU A 201 -34.40 -7.52 -0.28
N PRO A 202 -34.83 -7.57 -1.56
CA PRO A 202 -35.08 -6.36 -2.34
C PRO A 202 -36.09 -5.48 -1.58
N GLY A 203 -35.62 -4.34 -1.06
CA GLY A 203 -36.44 -3.41 -0.26
C GLY A 203 -36.06 -3.26 1.22
N LYS A 204 -35.14 -4.07 1.76
CA LYS A 204 -34.48 -3.78 3.04
C LYS A 204 -33.17 -3.04 2.78
N ASP A 205 -33.12 -1.76 3.12
CA ASP A 205 -31.91 -0.96 3.00
C ASP A 205 -30.80 -1.51 3.90
N ALA A 206 -29.68 -1.90 3.28
CA ALA A 206 -28.43 -2.33 3.92
C ALA A 206 -27.71 -1.14 4.60
N MET A 207 -28.37 -0.50 5.56
CA MET A 207 -27.89 0.67 6.28
C MET A 207 -28.10 0.46 7.77
N VAL A 208 -27.26 1.08 8.61
CA VAL A 208 -27.40 1.06 10.07
C VAL A 208 -28.79 1.58 10.45
N GLN A 209 -29.71 0.69 10.82
CA GLN A 209 -31.05 1.05 11.24
C GLN A 209 -31.03 1.50 12.69
N THR A 210 -31.65 2.64 12.97
CA THR A 210 -31.86 3.12 14.33
C THR A 210 -33.36 3.20 14.59
N GLU A 211 -33.78 2.98 15.84
CA GLU A 211 -35.19 3.16 16.22
C GLU A 211 -35.69 4.56 15.83
N TRP A 212 -34.81 5.56 15.92
CA TRP A 212 -35.07 6.93 15.50
C TRP A 212 -35.43 7.02 14.01
N TRP A 213 -34.64 6.40 13.11
CA TRP A 213 -34.92 6.39 11.68
C TRP A 213 -36.15 5.56 11.32
N SER A 214 -36.34 4.42 11.98
CA SER A 214 -37.51 3.56 11.77
C SER A 214 -38.83 4.30 12.02
N ARG A 215 -38.87 5.17 13.05
CA ARG A 215 -40.04 6.02 13.32
C ARG A 215 -40.32 7.02 12.20
N ALA A 216 -39.33 7.39 11.39
CA ALA A 216 -39.52 8.33 10.28
C ALA A 216 -40.40 7.74 9.16
N SER A 217 -40.33 6.42 8.95
CA SER A 217 -41.20 5.73 7.98
C SER A 217 -42.69 5.75 8.38
N THR A 218 -42.96 5.88 9.69
CA THR A 218 -44.32 5.89 10.26
C THR A 218 -44.92 7.29 10.41
N LEU A 219 -44.25 8.32 9.88
CA LEU A 219 -44.70 9.71 10.00
C LEU A 219 -46.07 9.92 9.33
N VAL A 220 -47.11 10.06 10.15
CA VAL A 220 -48.40 10.62 9.73
C VAL A 220 -48.26 12.15 9.80
N ALA A 221 -47.99 12.79 8.67
CA ALA A 221 -47.75 14.24 8.66
C ALA A 221 -49.01 15.05 9.04
N SER A 222 -48.82 16.07 9.87
CA SER A 222 -49.79 17.14 10.10
C SER A 222 -49.09 18.48 9.82
N PRO A 223 -49.47 19.23 8.77
CA PRO A 223 -50.60 19.03 7.85
C PRO A 223 -50.39 17.83 6.89
N PRO A 224 -51.48 17.30 6.30
CA PRO A 224 -51.42 16.10 5.47
C PRO A 224 -50.73 16.43 4.15
N LEU A 225 -49.42 16.20 4.09
CA LEU A 225 -48.75 15.96 2.82
C LEU A 225 -49.37 14.72 2.20
N ALA A 226 -49.49 14.71 0.87
CA ALA A 226 -49.89 13.49 0.18
C ALA A 226 -48.93 12.36 0.58
N GLN A 227 -49.48 11.19 0.92
CA GLN A 227 -48.68 10.02 1.32
C GLN A 227 -47.58 9.70 0.29
N GLU A 228 -47.88 9.89 -1.00
CA GLU A 228 -46.93 9.74 -2.11
C GLU A 228 -45.70 10.67 -1.96
N THR A 229 -45.92 11.94 -1.63
CA THR A 229 -44.84 12.92 -1.40
C THR A 229 -44.01 12.57 -0.16
N LEU A 230 -44.65 12.09 0.91
CA LEU A 230 -43.94 11.63 2.11
C LEU A 230 -43.06 10.42 1.83
N THR A 231 -43.59 9.41 1.13
CA THR A 231 -42.82 8.24 0.73
C THR A 231 -41.64 8.62 -0.16
N PHE A 232 -41.86 9.49 -1.15
CA PHE A 232 -40.78 10.00 -2.00
C PHE A 232 -39.67 10.70 -1.21
N LEU A 233 -40.03 11.60 -0.29
CA LEU A 233 -39.05 12.34 0.52
C LEU A 233 -38.32 11.44 1.52
N TYR A 234 -39.03 10.48 2.12
CA TYR A 234 -38.43 9.47 2.98
C TYR A 234 -37.36 8.67 2.24
N ASP A 235 -37.66 8.20 1.03
CA ASP A 235 -36.71 7.47 0.20
C ASP A 235 -35.51 8.34 -0.20
N LEU A 236 -35.76 9.62 -0.54
CA LEU A 236 -34.70 10.56 -0.91
C LEU A 236 -33.76 10.84 0.28
N TYR A 237 -34.31 11.14 1.45
CA TYR A 237 -33.52 11.39 2.66
C TYR A 237 -32.85 10.12 3.19
N THR A 238 -33.41 8.94 2.92
CA THR A 238 -32.72 7.67 3.19
C THR A 238 -31.45 7.55 2.36
N CYS A 239 -31.47 7.96 1.08
CA CYS A 239 -30.27 7.98 0.25
C CYS A 239 -29.22 8.99 0.78
N PHE A 240 -29.65 10.18 1.22
CA PHE A 240 -28.72 11.17 1.79
C PHE A 240 -28.13 10.73 3.13
N ARG A 241 -28.94 10.10 3.99
CA ARG A 241 -28.48 9.51 5.25
C ARG A 241 -27.42 8.44 4.99
N ARG A 242 -27.70 7.52 4.07
CA ARG A 242 -26.76 6.46 3.69
C ARG A 242 -25.44 7.05 3.17
N ASP A 243 -25.51 7.97 2.20
CA ASP A 243 -24.30 8.59 1.66
C ASP A 243 -23.48 9.27 2.75
N PHE A 244 -24.12 9.98 3.70
CA PHE A 244 -23.39 10.59 4.81
C PHE A 244 -22.74 9.58 5.74
N ILE A 245 -23.44 8.49 6.11
CA ILE A 245 -22.87 7.41 6.93
C ILE A 245 -21.65 6.82 6.20
N ASP A 246 -21.78 6.50 4.92
CA ASP A 246 -20.70 5.93 4.13
C ASP A 246 -19.49 6.88 4.06
N GLN A 247 -19.74 8.18 3.84
CA GLN A 247 -18.69 9.20 3.85
C GLN A 247 -18.05 9.33 5.22
N PHE A 248 -18.83 9.29 6.29
CA PHE A 248 -18.30 9.38 7.64
C PHE A 248 -17.37 8.21 7.93
N ILE A 249 -17.82 6.96 7.76
CA ILE A 249 -16.99 5.76 7.99
C ILE A 249 -15.73 5.78 7.12
N TRP A 250 -15.87 6.12 5.84
CA TRP A 250 -14.76 6.24 4.91
C TRP A 250 -13.74 7.28 5.38
N ARG A 251 -14.18 8.50 5.70
CA ARG A 251 -13.28 9.60 6.07
C ARG A 251 -12.66 9.39 7.45
N SER A 252 -13.45 8.92 8.42
CA SER A 252 -12.94 8.63 9.76
C SER A 252 -11.91 7.51 9.74
N SER A 253 -12.12 6.43 8.99
CA SER A 253 -11.10 5.39 8.81
C SER A 253 -9.85 5.93 8.09
N GLN A 254 -10.00 6.66 6.98
CA GLN A 254 -8.86 7.22 6.25
C GLN A 254 -7.98 8.12 7.14
N ILE A 255 -8.58 9.06 7.87
CA ILE A 255 -7.85 9.98 8.75
C ILE A 255 -7.24 9.22 9.93
N LEU A 256 -7.97 8.24 10.48
CA LEU A 256 -7.45 7.36 11.54
C LEU A 256 -6.18 6.64 11.10
N TYR A 257 -6.19 6.00 9.91
CA TYR A 257 -5.03 5.27 9.40
C TYR A 257 -3.89 6.19 8.97
N LEU A 258 -4.18 7.39 8.45
CA LEU A 258 -3.14 8.39 8.20
C LEU A 258 -2.48 8.85 9.49
N ALA A 259 -3.26 9.10 10.54
CA ALA A 259 -2.73 9.52 11.84
C ALA A 259 -1.99 8.39 12.56
N LEU A 260 -2.43 7.14 12.38
CA LEU A 260 -1.74 5.94 12.86
C LEU A 260 -0.41 5.74 12.13
N GLY A 261 -0.42 5.82 10.80
CA GLY A 261 0.79 5.75 9.98
C GLY A 261 1.77 6.86 10.32
N ASP A 262 1.29 8.10 10.51
CA ASP A 262 2.12 9.22 10.95
C ASP A 262 2.78 8.94 12.31
N ASP A 263 2.05 8.39 13.28
CA ASP A 263 2.65 8.01 14.57
C ASP A 263 3.65 6.87 14.45
N LEU A 264 3.37 5.88 13.60
CA LEU A 264 4.23 4.74 13.32
C LEU A 264 5.54 5.16 12.64
N PHE A 265 5.43 5.79 11.47
CA PHE A 265 6.58 6.07 10.61
C PHE A 265 7.42 7.23 11.13
N ASN A 266 6.78 8.24 11.73
CA ASN A 266 7.49 9.38 12.29
C ASN A 266 7.83 9.22 13.77
N ASN A 267 7.53 8.05 14.37
CA ASN A 267 7.79 7.72 15.78
C ASN A 267 7.39 8.84 16.75
N ARG A 268 6.25 9.51 16.47
CA ARG A 268 5.79 10.68 17.22
C ARG A 268 5.30 10.35 18.61
N THR A 269 4.94 9.08 18.85
CA THR A 269 4.44 8.62 20.15
C THR A 269 4.95 7.20 20.43
N ALA A 270 5.08 6.84 21.71
CA ALA A 270 5.35 5.46 22.11
C ALA A 270 4.23 4.49 21.71
N ILE A 271 2.99 4.95 21.58
CA ILE A 271 1.79 4.10 21.53
C ILE A 271 1.84 3.00 20.46
N PRO A 272 2.18 3.28 19.18
CA PRO A 272 2.28 2.21 18.20
C PRO A 272 3.34 1.17 18.56
N ARG A 273 4.47 1.59 19.14
CA ARG A 273 5.51 0.68 19.64
C ARG A 273 4.96 -0.19 20.77
N LEU A 274 4.20 0.41 21.69
CA LEU A 274 3.57 -0.35 22.78
C LEU A 274 2.71 -1.49 22.24
N ILE A 275 1.84 -1.20 21.27
CA ILE A 275 0.93 -2.21 20.72
C ILE A 275 1.71 -3.27 19.93
N LEU A 276 2.69 -2.86 19.11
CA LEU A 276 3.50 -3.80 18.35
C LEU A 276 4.32 -4.74 19.24
N ASN A 277 4.88 -4.24 20.34
CA ASN A 277 5.74 -5.00 21.25
C ASN A 277 4.98 -5.93 22.19
N LEU A 278 3.74 -5.57 22.52
CA LEU A 278 2.87 -6.41 23.34
C LEU A 278 2.46 -7.71 22.63
N GLY A 279 2.61 -7.78 21.32
CA GLY A 279 2.21 -8.93 20.52
C GLY A 279 0.68 -9.15 20.55
N HIS A 280 0.22 -10.21 19.88
CA HIS A 280 -1.21 -10.53 19.81
C HIS A 280 -1.80 -11.04 21.14
N ASN A 281 -0.95 -11.40 22.11
CA ASN A 281 -1.38 -12.04 23.35
C ASN A 281 -1.81 -11.03 24.43
N TYR A 282 -1.43 -9.76 24.31
CA TYR A 282 -1.79 -8.73 25.28
C TYR A 282 -2.94 -7.87 24.74
N ASP A 283 -4.08 -7.98 25.42
CA ASP A 283 -5.23 -7.12 25.15
C ASP A 283 -4.89 -5.69 25.60
N VAL A 284 -5.07 -4.69 24.74
CA VAL A 284 -4.95 -3.28 25.14
C VAL A 284 -5.90 -2.93 26.29
N HIS A 285 -7.00 -3.68 26.47
CA HIS A 285 -7.80 -3.61 27.68
C HIS A 285 -7.02 -3.98 28.94
N GLU A 286 -6.05 -4.89 28.89
CA GLU A 286 -5.18 -5.21 30.02
C GLU A 286 -4.27 -4.03 30.35
N LEU A 287 -3.63 -3.38 29.37
CA LEU A 287 -2.88 -2.13 29.61
C LEU A 287 -3.76 -1.02 30.19
N VAL A 288 -4.95 -0.82 29.62
CA VAL A 288 -5.92 0.18 30.11
C VAL A 288 -6.39 -0.19 31.52
N SER A 289 -6.51 -1.48 31.83
CA SER A 289 -6.88 -2.00 33.15
C SER A 289 -5.73 -1.91 34.15
N ALA A 290 -4.50 -2.19 33.75
CA ALA A 290 -3.29 -1.98 34.54
C ALA A 290 -3.15 -0.50 34.88
N ARG A 291 -3.40 0.39 33.91
CA ARG A 291 -3.47 1.83 34.16
C ARG A 291 -4.55 2.21 35.18
N LYS A 292 -5.69 1.51 35.22
CA LYS A 292 -6.72 1.71 36.26
C LYS A 292 -6.29 1.10 37.61
N LEU A 293 -5.70 -0.10 37.60
CA LEU A 293 -5.25 -0.81 38.78
C LEU A 293 -4.15 -0.05 39.52
N HIS A 294 -3.18 0.49 38.77
CA HIS A 294 -2.09 1.30 39.32
C HIS A 294 -2.55 2.66 39.82
N LYS A 295 -3.61 3.24 39.23
CA LYS A 295 -4.29 4.40 39.82
C LYS A 295 -4.97 4.08 41.15
N ASP A 296 -5.45 2.86 41.33
CA ASP A 296 -6.38 2.50 42.40
C ASP A 296 -5.76 1.70 43.56
N ARG A 297 -4.49 1.24 43.50
CA ARG A 297 -3.95 0.35 44.56
C ARG A 297 -2.58 0.70 45.11
N ALA A 298 -1.55 0.87 44.28
CA ALA A 298 -0.17 0.98 44.78
C ALA A 298 0.12 2.29 45.55
N VAL A 299 -0.60 3.37 45.23
CA VAL A 299 -0.38 4.69 45.84
C VAL A 299 -1.44 5.03 46.90
N LEU A 300 -2.51 4.23 47.01
CA LEU A 300 -3.56 4.50 47.98
C LEU A 300 -3.09 4.08 49.37
N ARG A 301 -2.71 5.08 50.18
CA ARG A 301 -2.43 4.93 51.60
C ARG A 301 -3.55 5.57 52.41
N CYS A 302 -3.84 5.00 53.57
CA CYS A 302 -4.75 5.62 54.51
C CYS A 302 -4.15 6.94 55.01
N GLU A 303 -4.84 8.06 54.82
CA GLU A 303 -4.34 9.39 55.25
C GLU A 303 -4.22 9.53 56.78
N TYR A 304 -4.71 8.55 57.54
CA TYR A 304 -4.55 8.50 59.00
C TYR A 304 -3.44 7.57 59.47
N CYS A 305 -3.45 6.31 59.00
CA CYS A 305 -2.55 5.26 59.51
C CYS A 305 -1.54 4.77 58.48
N GLU A 306 -1.50 5.39 57.29
CA GLU A 306 -0.60 5.11 56.17
C GLU A 306 -0.70 3.70 55.56
N CYS A 307 -1.64 2.89 56.07
CA CYS A 307 -1.85 1.51 55.63
C CYS A 307 -2.13 1.44 54.12
N SER A 308 -1.41 0.56 53.42
CA SER A 308 -1.47 0.41 51.96
C SER A 308 -2.61 -0.52 51.51
N ALA A 309 -2.94 -0.51 50.22
CA ALA A 309 -3.94 -1.44 49.66
C ALA A 309 -3.55 -2.92 49.82
N GLU A 310 -2.25 -3.22 49.79
CA GLU A 310 -1.69 -4.57 49.95
C GLU A 310 -1.88 -5.08 51.37
N GLU A 311 -1.62 -4.23 52.36
CA GLU A 311 -1.80 -4.53 53.79
C GLU A 311 -3.27 -4.76 54.16
N MET A 312 -4.22 -4.13 53.45
CA MET A 312 -5.65 -4.37 53.67
C MET A 312 -6.18 -5.67 53.04
N GLY A 313 -5.37 -6.35 52.22
CA GLY A 313 -5.77 -7.55 51.49
C GLY A 313 -6.55 -7.29 50.19
N SER A 314 -6.41 -8.21 49.23
CA SER A 314 -7.02 -8.17 47.90
C SER A 314 -8.56 -8.24 47.96
N GLY A 315 -9.21 -7.10 48.22
CA GLY A 315 -10.67 -6.99 48.30
C GLY A 315 -11.16 -5.79 49.11
N ALA A 316 -10.32 -5.23 49.99
CA ALA A 316 -10.67 -4.04 50.75
C ALA A 316 -10.67 -2.78 49.86
N ARG A 317 -11.71 -1.95 50.00
CA ARG A 317 -11.82 -0.67 49.30
C ARG A 317 -11.58 0.47 50.30
N PHE A 318 -10.71 1.40 49.95
CA PHE A 318 -10.57 2.64 50.71
C PHE A 318 -11.89 3.42 50.71
N LEU A 319 -12.22 4.00 51.86
CA LEU A 319 -13.28 4.99 51.98
C LEU A 319 -12.76 6.34 51.49
N VAL A 320 -13.59 7.07 50.73
CA VAL A 320 -13.23 8.39 50.21
C VAL A 320 -14.09 9.47 50.87
N CYS A 321 -13.48 10.59 51.27
CA CYS A 321 -14.24 11.75 51.71
C CYS A 321 -15.09 12.34 50.56
N GLY A 322 -16.41 12.17 50.65
CA GLY A 322 -17.35 12.61 49.60
C GLY A 322 -17.41 14.13 49.40
N ALA A 323 -17.06 14.94 50.40
CA ALA A 323 -17.00 16.38 50.26
C ALA A 323 -15.80 16.81 49.41
N CYS A 324 -14.59 16.32 49.73
CA CYS A 324 -13.37 16.60 48.95
C CYS A 324 -13.51 16.13 47.50
N LYS A 325 -14.05 14.92 47.27
CA LYS A 325 -14.24 14.39 45.91
C LYS A 325 -15.14 15.28 45.06
N ARG A 326 -16.24 15.78 45.62
CA ARG A 326 -17.21 16.63 44.90
C ARG A 326 -16.73 18.06 44.71
N GLN A 327 -16.12 18.66 45.74
CA GLN A 327 -15.82 20.09 45.75
C GLN A 327 -14.45 20.41 45.17
N LEU A 328 -13.46 19.52 45.36
CA LEU A 328 -12.06 19.77 45.00
C LEU A 328 -11.56 18.89 43.85
N LYS A 329 -12.39 17.94 43.36
CA LYS A 329 -11.96 16.85 42.46
C LYS A 329 -10.71 16.15 42.98
N PHE A 330 -10.68 15.90 44.29
CA PHE A 330 -9.57 15.32 45.04
C PHE A 330 -10.09 14.21 45.94
N GLU A 331 -9.41 13.07 45.99
CA GLU A 331 -9.84 11.91 46.77
C GLU A 331 -8.98 11.79 48.04
N TYR A 332 -9.63 11.78 49.21
CA TYR A 332 -8.98 11.64 50.52
C TYR A 332 -9.34 10.25 51.07
N PHE A 333 -8.35 9.36 51.18
CA PHE A 333 -8.54 7.92 51.35
C PHE A 333 -8.37 7.46 52.81
N TYR A 334 -9.22 6.55 53.27
CA TYR A 334 -9.15 5.93 54.58
C TYR A 334 -9.35 4.43 54.50
N CYS A 335 -8.49 3.64 55.16
CA CYS A 335 -8.62 2.18 55.17
C CYS A 335 -9.89 1.70 55.90
N SER A 336 -10.42 2.50 56.82
CA SER A 336 -11.59 2.17 57.63
C SER A 336 -12.36 3.40 58.07
N LYS A 337 -13.63 3.21 58.48
CA LYS A 337 -14.44 4.30 59.08
C LYS A 337 -13.82 4.81 60.37
N GLU A 338 -13.07 3.96 61.08
CA GLU A 338 -12.39 4.33 62.31
C GLU A 338 -11.24 5.29 62.02
N CYS A 339 -10.37 4.96 61.07
CA CYS A 339 -9.32 5.88 60.60
C CYS A 339 -9.89 7.20 60.08
N GLN A 340 -11.01 7.17 59.34
CA GLN A 340 -11.72 8.38 58.95
C GLN A 340 -12.20 9.20 60.16
N ARG A 341 -12.78 8.56 61.18
CA ARG A 341 -13.25 9.24 62.41
C ARG A 341 -12.11 9.86 63.19
N LEU A 342 -10.99 9.14 63.31
CA LEU A 342 -9.81 9.58 64.06
C LEU A 342 -9.14 10.77 63.37
N ASP A 343 -9.11 10.77 62.04
CA ASP A 343 -8.57 11.89 61.26
C ASP A 343 -9.53 13.07 61.10
N TRP A 344 -10.85 12.82 61.23
CA TRP A 344 -11.89 13.81 60.97
C TRP A 344 -11.70 15.16 61.68
N PRO A 345 -11.29 15.26 62.96
CA PRO A 345 -11.09 16.56 63.60
C PRO A 345 -10.08 17.45 62.86
N GLN A 346 -9.07 16.82 62.26
CA GLN A 346 -8.01 17.51 61.53
C GLN A 346 -8.42 17.73 60.07
N HIS A 347 -8.94 16.71 59.40
CA HIS A 347 -9.43 16.82 58.01
C HIS A 347 -10.59 17.81 57.87
N LYS A 348 -11.50 17.91 58.85
CA LYS A 348 -12.66 18.81 58.81
C LYS A 348 -12.28 20.28 58.63
N VAL A 349 -11.08 20.68 59.06
CA VAL A 349 -10.60 22.06 58.91
C VAL A 349 -10.45 22.43 57.42
N CYS A 350 -9.91 21.51 56.62
CA CYS A 350 -9.64 21.67 55.19
C CYS A 350 -10.66 21.02 54.24
N CYS A 351 -11.51 20.12 54.76
CA CYS A 351 -12.47 19.34 53.98
C CYS A 351 -13.31 20.21 53.03
N GLY A 352 -13.14 20.01 51.73
CA GLY A 352 -13.91 20.70 50.69
C GLY A 352 -13.56 22.18 50.46
N LYS A 353 -12.56 22.72 51.17
CA LYS A 353 -12.15 24.12 51.06
C LYS A 353 -10.90 24.31 50.21
N GLU A 354 -9.85 23.53 50.47
CA GLU A 354 -8.56 23.60 49.78
C GLU A 354 -7.96 22.19 49.65
N LYS A 355 -7.07 21.96 48.67
CA LYS A 355 -6.33 20.69 48.56
C LYS A 355 -5.26 20.67 49.66
N VAL A 356 -5.61 20.15 50.84
CA VAL A 356 -4.70 20.02 51.99
C VAL A 356 -4.70 18.57 52.46
N SER A 357 -3.74 17.78 51.99
CA SER A 357 -3.44 16.43 52.50
C SER A 357 -2.23 16.53 53.43
N LYS A 358 -2.25 15.80 54.54
CA LYS A 358 -1.19 15.89 55.56
C LYS A 358 0.14 15.32 55.09
N SER A 359 0.07 14.35 54.18
CA SER A 359 1.20 13.66 53.58
C SER A 359 1.66 14.31 52.27
N ARG A 360 0.94 15.34 51.80
CA ARG A 360 1.29 16.14 50.62
C ARG A 360 1.57 17.57 51.07
N GLU A 361 2.79 17.80 51.54
CA GLU A 361 3.32 19.16 51.65
C GLU A 361 3.06 19.90 50.33
N GLU A 362 2.41 21.06 50.47
CA GLU A 362 2.19 22.12 49.48
C GLU A 362 2.34 21.74 47.99
N GLY A 363 1.31 21.09 47.42
CA GLY A 363 1.11 21.14 45.97
C GLY A 363 1.63 19.97 45.13
N ARG A 364 2.04 18.85 45.72
CA ARG A 364 2.35 17.63 44.93
C ARG A 364 1.16 17.22 44.05
N GLN A 365 1.30 17.39 42.74
CA GLN A 365 0.27 17.03 41.76
C GLN A 365 0.06 15.52 41.79
N GLU A 366 -1.21 15.08 41.69
CA GLU A 366 -1.53 13.67 41.47
C GLU A 366 -0.91 13.23 40.15
N TYR A 367 0.21 12.51 40.24
CA TYR A 367 0.87 12.01 39.07
C TYR A 367 0.03 10.91 38.43
N LYS A 368 -0.27 11.11 37.16
CA LYS A 368 -0.93 10.12 36.33
C LYS A 368 0.14 9.43 35.51
N TRP A 369 0.36 8.14 35.74
CA TRP A 369 1.28 7.37 34.92
C TRP A 369 0.87 7.47 33.44
N SER A 370 1.87 7.75 32.60
CA SER A 370 1.72 7.69 31.16
C SER A 370 1.42 6.25 30.74
N VAL A 371 0.90 6.07 29.52
CA VAL A 371 0.69 4.70 29.01
C VAL A 371 2.03 4.02 28.76
N ALA A 372 3.04 4.77 28.33
CA ALA A 372 4.38 4.25 28.08
C ALA A 372 5.03 3.71 29.36
N LEU A 373 4.93 4.43 30.48
CA LEU A 373 5.47 3.96 31.76
C LEU A 373 4.73 2.72 32.27
N VAL A 374 3.41 2.64 32.09
CA VAL A 374 2.64 1.43 32.46
C VAL A 374 3.10 0.23 31.65
N LEU A 375 3.39 0.39 30.35
CA LEU A 375 3.97 -0.70 29.57
C LEU A 375 5.34 -1.08 30.10
N GLN A 376 6.21 -0.09 30.34
CA GLN A 376 7.58 -0.33 30.79
C GLN A 376 7.59 -1.20 32.05
N LEU A 377 6.72 -0.87 33.01
CA LEU A 377 6.54 -1.65 34.24
C LEU A 377 5.95 -3.03 33.96
N SER A 378 5.00 -3.13 33.03
CA SER A 378 4.39 -4.42 32.66
C SER A 378 5.38 -5.38 32.01
N LEU A 379 6.26 -4.89 31.11
CA LEU A 379 7.32 -5.68 30.49
C LEU A 379 8.36 -6.12 31.52
N GLN A 380 8.75 -5.24 32.44
CA GLN A 380 9.65 -5.57 33.55
C GLN A 380 9.08 -6.63 34.49
N CYS A 381 7.77 -6.59 34.77
CA CYS A 381 7.13 -7.63 35.58
C CYS A 381 7.12 -9.01 34.89
N GLN A 382 7.27 -9.08 33.57
CA GLN A 382 7.33 -10.33 32.82
C GLN A 382 8.75 -10.90 32.73
N ASP A 383 9.76 -10.06 32.92
CA ASP A 383 11.16 -10.43 32.84
C ASP A 383 11.93 -9.84 34.03
N GLU A 384 12.02 -10.61 35.10
CA GLU A 384 12.71 -10.21 36.35
C GLU A 384 14.20 -9.90 36.15
N ASN A 385 14.78 -10.42 35.06
CA ASN A 385 16.17 -10.21 34.69
C ASN A 385 16.37 -8.89 33.94
N ALA A 386 15.32 -8.29 33.38
CA ALA A 386 15.38 -6.99 32.71
C ALA A 386 15.27 -5.83 33.72
N ASP A 387 16.24 -4.93 33.71
CA ASP A 387 16.17 -3.68 34.48
C ASP A 387 15.48 -2.58 33.69
N TYR A 388 15.54 -2.62 32.36
CA TYR A 388 14.83 -1.69 31.50
C TYR A 388 14.62 -2.26 30.10
N PHE A 389 13.69 -1.70 29.35
CA PHE A 389 13.45 -2.00 27.94
C PHE A 389 13.60 -0.72 27.11
N LEU A 390 14.43 -0.74 26.06
CA LEU A 390 14.63 0.36 25.13
C LEU A 390 14.05 0.03 23.77
N PHE A 391 13.40 1.00 23.12
CA PHE A 391 12.77 0.80 21.82
C PHE A 391 13.47 1.62 20.73
N LYS A 392 13.91 0.95 19.66
CA LYS A 392 14.51 1.61 18.49
C LYS A 392 13.57 2.65 17.88
N ARG A 393 14.11 3.79 17.47
CA ARG A 393 13.38 4.86 16.77
C ARG A 393 13.95 5.06 15.37
N GLY A 394 13.07 5.36 14.42
CA GLY A 394 13.45 5.79 13.07
C GLY A 394 13.87 4.67 12.13
N SER A 395 13.85 3.40 12.54
CA SER A 395 14.07 2.31 11.59
C SER A 395 12.85 2.20 10.66
N PRO A 396 13.04 2.24 9.33
CA PRO A 396 11.95 2.07 8.37
C PRO A 396 11.37 0.65 8.40
N LYS A 397 12.10 -0.29 9.01
CA LYS A 397 11.60 -1.60 9.39
C LYS A 397 11.14 -1.53 10.84
N PRO A 398 9.90 -1.93 11.16
CA PRO A 398 9.53 -2.19 12.53
C PRO A 398 10.30 -3.43 12.96
N ASP A 399 11.56 -3.27 13.40
CA ASP A 399 12.19 -4.28 14.23
C ASP A 399 11.44 -4.20 15.56
N ILE A 400 10.57 -5.19 15.77
CA ILE A 400 9.46 -5.10 16.73
C ILE A 400 9.95 -5.31 18.16
N LEU A 401 11.11 -5.94 18.35
CA LEU A 401 11.54 -6.38 19.67
C LEU A 401 12.22 -5.24 20.46
N PRO A 402 11.92 -5.11 21.76
CA PRO A 402 12.59 -4.15 22.62
C PRO A 402 13.99 -4.66 22.96
N PHE A 403 14.95 -3.74 23.10
CA PHE A 403 16.25 -4.04 23.68
C PHE A 403 16.10 -4.20 25.18
N LYS A 404 16.44 -5.38 25.68
CA LYS A 404 16.51 -5.63 27.12
C LYS A 404 17.80 -5.03 27.66
N VAL A 405 17.67 -4.17 28.66
CA VAL A 405 18.79 -3.63 29.44
C VAL A 405 18.83 -4.36 30.76
N ALA A 406 19.97 -4.98 31.06
CA ALA A 406 20.27 -5.58 32.35
C ALA A 406 21.65 -5.10 32.79
N PHE A 407 21.76 -4.57 34.01
CA PHE A 407 23.04 -4.13 34.55
C PHE A 407 23.74 -5.32 35.21
N VAL A 408 24.98 -5.59 34.79
CA VAL A 408 25.78 -6.72 35.30
C VAL A 408 26.30 -6.42 36.71
N ASP A 409 26.65 -5.16 36.98
CA ASP A 409 27.09 -4.69 38.28
C ASP A 409 25.90 -4.58 39.26
N ASP A 410 25.93 -5.36 40.34
CA ASP A 410 24.87 -5.42 41.36
C ASP A 410 24.63 -4.07 42.06
N ASP A 411 25.68 -3.29 42.33
CA ASP A 411 25.56 -1.99 42.99
C ASP A 411 24.89 -0.98 42.06
N LYS A 412 25.26 -0.99 40.77
CA LYS A 412 24.60 -0.17 39.75
C LYS A 412 23.17 -0.60 39.51
N ARG A 413 22.91 -1.90 39.48
CA ARG A 413 21.56 -2.46 39.32
C ARG A 413 20.66 -2.05 40.47
N GLU A 414 21.15 -2.14 41.71
CA GLU A 414 20.44 -1.69 42.91
C GLU A 414 20.17 -0.18 42.85
N LEU A 415 21.19 0.63 42.55
CA LEU A 415 21.07 2.09 42.39
C LEU A 415 20.04 2.44 41.32
N PHE A 416 20.11 1.83 40.14
CA PHE A 416 19.17 2.07 39.05
C PHE A 416 17.74 1.73 39.45
N ARG A 417 17.52 0.58 40.09
CA ARG A 417 16.21 0.16 40.60
C ARG A 417 15.67 1.10 41.67
N GLU A 418 16.52 1.55 42.60
CA GLU A 418 16.16 2.54 43.63
C GLU A 418 15.72 3.86 42.99
N LYS A 419 16.54 4.43 42.10
CA LYS A 419 16.23 5.70 41.41
C LYS A 419 14.99 5.57 40.53
N ARG A 420 14.80 4.43 39.86
CA ARG A 420 13.57 4.14 39.10
C ARG A 420 12.34 4.10 40.00
N ALA A 421 12.42 3.42 41.15
CA ALA A 421 11.32 3.39 42.13
C ALA A 421 10.98 4.80 42.64
N LEU A 422 12.00 5.62 42.94
CA LEU A 422 11.81 7.03 43.30
C LEU A 422 11.16 7.83 42.17
N ALA A 423 11.65 7.72 40.93
CA ALA A 423 11.09 8.42 39.78
C ALA A 423 9.65 8.00 39.46
N ILE A 424 9.23 6.77 39.77
CA ILE A 424 7.84 6.32 39.61
C ILE A 424 6.92 6.94 40.67
N LEU A 425 7.42 7.08 41.91
CA LEU A 425 6.63 7.52 43.07
C LEU A 425 6.60 9.06 43.23
N ASP A 426 7.69 9.75 42.91
CA ASP A 426 7.80 11.20 43.13
C ASP A 426 7.20 12.01 41.97
N ALA A 427 6.41 13.05 42.27
CA ALA A 427 5.92 13.99 41.28
C ALA A 427 7.06 14.76 40.59
N GLU A 428 8.15 15.03 41.33
CA GLU A 428 9.32 15.73 40.83
C GLU A 428 10.25 14.84 40.00
N ARG A 429 10.01 13.52 39.95
CA ARG A 429 10.81 12.55 39.19
C ARG A 429 12.27 12.51 39.63
N ASP A 430 12.51 12.57 40.93
CA ASP A 430 13.85 12.52 41.50
C ASP A 430 14.56 11.22 41.10
N GLY A 431 15.81 11.36 40.65
CA GLY A 431 16.61 10.26 40.13
C GLY A 431 16.41 9.95 38.64
N LEU A 432 15.51 10.64 37.93
CA LEU A 432 15.29 10.41 36.49
C LEU A 432 16.48 10.83 35.62
N ASP A 433 17.20 11.86 36.05
CA ASP A 433 18.50 12.26 35.50
C ASP A 433 19.54 11.14 35.63
N ILE A 434 19.61 10.48 36.79
CA ILE A 434 20.51 9.34 37.03
C ILE A 434 20.10 8.15 36.14
N ILE A 435 18.80 7.82 36.06
CA ILE A 435 18.28 6.78 35.14
C ILE A 435 18.69 7.08 33.70
N ALA A 436 18.53 8.32 33.26
CA ALA A 436 18.89 8.75 31.91
C ALA A 436 20.40 8.60 31.67
N LYS A 437 21.23 9.01 32.64
CA LYS A 437 22.70 8.87 32.54
C LYS A 437 23.12 7.41 32.47
N CYS A 438 22.59 6.54 33.33
CA CYS A 438 22.87 5.11 33.29
C CYS A 438 22.54 4.50 31.92
N LEU A 439 21.34 4.78 31.38
CA LEU A 439 20.93 4.21 30.09
C LEU A 439 21.73 4.75 28.90
N VAL A 440 22.11 6.03 28.92
CA VAL A 440 22.91 6.64 27.85
C VAL A 440 24.35 6.15 27.88
N ASP A 441 24.96 6.06 29.07
CA ASP A 441 26.34 5.57 29.23
C ASP A 441 26.46 4.11 28.77
N THR A 442 25.48 3.26 29.11
CA THR A 442 25.46 1.86 28.64
C THR A 442 25.41 1.75 27.11
N LEU A 443 24.88 2.76 26.40
CA LEU A 443 24.92 2.74 24.94
C LEU A 443 26.26 3.15 24.36
N GLU A 444 27.03 4.04 24.99
CA GLU A 444 28.28 4.55 24.40
C GLU A 444 29.28 3.44 24.06
N GLU A 445 29.19 2.31 24.76
CA GLU A 445 30.00 1.11 24.54
C GLU A 445 29.47 0.21 23.39
N ASP A 446 28.18 0.27 23.05
CA ASP A 446 27.43 -0.63 22.15
C ASP A 446 26.71 0.09 20.97
N LEU A 447 27.09 1.35 20.71
CA LEU A 447 26.40 2.25 19.77
C LEU A 447 26.33 1.71 18.32
N VAL A 448 27.30 0.89 17.91
CA VAL A 448 27.45 0.48 16.49
C VAL A 448 26.37 -0.52 16.07
N ASP A 449 25.97 -1.45 16.96
CA ASP A 449 25.10 -2.57 16.58
C ASP A 449 23.63 -2.36 16.96
N SER A 450 23.35 -1.68 18.08
CA SER A 450 21.96 -1.48 18.54
C SER A 450 21.18 -0.52 17.62
N GLY A 451 21.86 0.49 17.06
CA GLY A 451 21.23 1.60 16.35
C GLY A 451 20.26 2.41 17.22
N LEU A 452 20.42 2.33 18.56
CA LEU A 452 19.79 3.24 19.51
C LEU A 452 20.64 4.51 19.62
N SER A 453 20.01 5.68 19.63
CA SER A 453 20.70 6.94 19.87
C SER A 453 20.36 7.50 21.25
N ARG A 454 21.24 8.35 21.78
CA ARG A 454 20.99 9.16 22.98
C ARG A 454 19.63 9.87 22.91
N GLU A 455 19.33 10.51 21.78
CA GLU A 455 18.05 11.18 21.52
C GLU A 455 16.87 10.22 21.68
N SER A 456 17.01 8.98 21.22
CA SER A 456 15.94 7.98 21.26
C SER A 456 15.58 7.54 22.68
N ILE A 457 16.59 7.38 23.55
CA ILE A 457 16.43 7.10 24.98
C ILE A 457 15.75 8.29 25.68
N LEU A 458 16.31 9.49 25.53
CA LEU A 458 15.80 10.68 26.21
C LEU A 458 14.34 10.96 25.84
N GLN A 459 14.00 10.78 24.57
CA GLN A 459 12.63 10.92 24.11
C GLN A 459 11.73 9.81 24.65
N GLN A 460 12.21 8.58 24.84
CA GLN A 460 11.43 7.50 25.48
C GLN A 460 11.16 7.84 26.95
N LEU A 461 12.18 8.22 27.72
CA LEU A 461 12.03 8.63 29.12
C LEU A 461 11.09 9.84 29.25
N THR A 462 11.17 10.80 28.32
CA THR A 462 10.26 11.95 28.26
C THR A 462 8.81 11.53 28.05
N GLU A 463 8.55 10.54 27.19
CA GLU A 463 7.20 10.00 26.96
C GLU A 463 6.68 9.18 28.15
N GLU A 464 7.56 8.47 28.86
CA GLU A 464 7.22 7.66 30.02
C GLU A 464 6.91 8.51 31.25
N TYR A 465 7.75 9.51 31.54
CA TYR A 465 7.66 10.29 32.76
C TYR A 465 6.98 11.65 32.59
N GLU A 466 6.63 12.02 31.35
CA GLU A 466 5.97 13.29 30.97
C GLU A 466 6.72 14.55 31.47
N VAL A 467 8.06 14.49 31.52
CA VAL A 467 8.96 15.61 31.90
C VAL A 467 10.11 15.76 30.90
N ASP A 468 10.71 16.95 30.83
CA ASP A 468 11.88 17.20 29.98
C ASP A 468 13.14 16.56 30.56
N VAL A 469 13.40 15.31 30.16
CA VAL A 469 14.54 14.51 30.64
C VAL A 469 15.87 15.03 30.10
N ARG A 470 15.87 15.61 28.90
CA ARG A 470 17.09 16.13 28.27
C ARG A 470 17.71 17.23 29.13
N SER A 471 16.94 18.25 29.48
CA SER A 471 17.45 19.37 30.29
C SER A 471 17.96 18.91 31.67
N ARG A 472 17.36 17.85 32.24
CA ARG A 472 17.80 17.28 33.52
C ARG A 472 19.11 16.51 33.40
N LEU A 473 19.24 15.69 32.36
CA LEU A 473 20.48 14.97 32.09
C LEU A 473 21.63 15.94 31.81
N GLU A 474 21.41 16.96 30.98
CA GLU A 474 22.42 17.97 30.66
C GLU A 474 22.88 18.74 31.91
N ALA A 475 21.97 19.01 32.85
CA ALA A 475 22.32 19.63 34.13
C ALA A 475 23.18 18.71 35.03
N LEU A 476 22.81 17.43 35.12
CA LEU A 476 23.58 16.42 35.86
C LEU A 476 24.98 16.22 35.26
N GLU A 477 25.09 16.16 33.95
CA GLU A 477 26.38 16.03 33.26
C GLU A 477 27.29 17.24 33.49
N ALA A 478 26.72 18.44 33.50
CA ALA A 478 27.47 19.64 33.85
C ALA A 478 27.97 19.62 35.31
N GLU A 479 27.18 19.09 36.24
CA GLU A 479 27.58 18.88 37.64
C GLU A 479 28.73 17.85 37.75
N LEU A 480 28.58 16.68 37.11
CA LEU A 480 29.62 15.65 37.09
C LEU A 480 30.93 16.13 36.45
N ALA A 481 30.84 16.92 35.38
CA ALA A 481 32.00 17.54 34.74
C ALA A 481 32.70 18.55 35.67
N MET A 482 31.95 19.33 36.47
CA MET A 482 32.53 20.22 37.47
C MET A 482 33.22 19.45 38.62
N GLU A 483 32.73 18.26 38.96
CA GLU A 483 33.32 17.38 39.96
C GLU A 483 34.52 16.56 39.43
N GLY A 484 34.67 16.46 38.11
CA GLY A 484 35.65 15.58 37.47
C GLY A 484 35.30 14.10 37.57
N ASP A 485 34.00 13.78 37.64
CA ASP A 485 33.45 12.42 37.83
C ASP A 485 32.44 12.06 36.74
N GLU A 486 32.75 12.40 35.49
CA GLU A 486 31.89 12.18 34.32
C GLU A 486 31.54 10.70 34.11
N THR A 487 32.41 9.80 34.60
CA THR A 487 32.28 8.35 34.52
C THR A 487 31.59 7.73 35.75
N ARG A 488 31.05 8.52 36.69
CA ARG A 488 30.42 8.01 37.94
C ARG A 488 29.42 6.87 37.68
N TYR A 489 28.72 6.94 36.55
CA TYR A 489 27.67 6.00 36.18
C TYR A 489 28.04 5.07 35.00
N GLY A 490 29.13 5.33 34.28
CA GLY A 490 29.63 4.50 33.17
C GLY A 490 30.37 3.24 33.66
N GLU A 491 30.34 2.14 32.90
CA GLU A 491 31.00 0.88 33.29
C GLU A 491 32.52 1.01 33.26
N LYS A 492 33.19 0.31 34.18
CA LYS A 492 34.63 0.09 34.12
C LYS A 492 34.80 -1.34 33.63
N GLU A 493 34.98 -1.49 32.33
CA GLU A 493 35.50 -2.67 31.61
C GLU A 493 35.15 -4.03 32.23
N ASP A 494 34.07 -4.66 31.77
CA ASP A 494 33.96 -6.11 31.48
C ASP A 494 32.52 -6.46 31.01
N VAL A 495 32.11 -6.04 29.81
CA VAL A 495 30.81 -6.41 29.21
C VAL A 495 30.91 -7.80 28.54
N HIS A 496 30.17 -8.77 29.06
CA HIS A 496 29.92 -10.06 28.40
C HIS A 496 28.51 -10.06 27.77
N GLN A 497 28.46 -10.14 26.45
CA GLN A 497 27.23 -10.32 25.68
C GLN A 497 26.77 -11.79 25.81
N GLU A 498 25.86 -12.07 26.74
CA GLU A 498 25.17 -13.38 26.77
C GLU A 498 24.15 -13.44 25.64
N ASN A 499 24.54 -14.07 24.53
CA ASN A 499 23.59 -14.59 23.56
C ASN A 499 22.75 -15.68 24.25
N CYS A 500 21.44 -15.49 24.31
CA CYS A 500 20.50 -16.53 24.75
C CYS A 500 20.56 -17.73 23.80
N GLU A 501 21.39 -18.73 24.13
CA GLU A 501 21.29 -20.10 23.62
C GLU A 501 20.88 -21.04 24.76
N ASP A 502 19.93 -21.92 24.44
CA ASP A 502 19.55 -23.18 25.09
C ASP A 502 18.72 -23.16 26.39
N THR A 503 17.40 -23.28 26.22
CA THR A 503 16.61 -24.27 26.97
C THR A 503 15.66 -25.02 26.03
N GLU A 504 15.77 -26.36 26.06
CA GLU A 504 15.11 -27.34 25.21
C GLU A 504 13.60 -27.50 25.51
N GLU A 505 12.84 -27.68 24.42
CA GLU A 505 11.61 -28.45 24.20
C GLU A 505 10.54 -28.59 25.31
N GLU A 506 9.35 -28.01 25.08
CA GLU A 506 8.09 -28.78 25.14
C GLU A 506 6.95 -28.11 24.34
N GLU A 507 6.40 -28.89 23.41
CA GLU A 507 5.13 -28.81 22.66
C GLU A 507 4.28 -27.52 22.76
N ASN A 508 4.11 -26.82 21.63
CA ASN A 508 2.76 -26.37 21.28
C ASN A 508 2.54 -26.09 19.78
N GLU A 509 1.35 -26.51 19.36
CA GLU A 509 0.78 -26.51 18.02
C GLU A 509 0.48 -25.11 17.46
N ASP A 510 0.62 -25.02 16.13
CA ASP A 510 -0.26 -24.30 15.20
C ASP A 510 -0.37 -22.77 15.35
N TYR A 511 0.66 -22.05 14.89
CA TYR A 511 0.52 -20.62 14.54
C TYR A 511 0.94 -20.38 13.08
N LYS A 512 -0.03 -20.48 12.17
CA LYS A 512 0.02 -19.89 10.84
C LYS A 512 0.07 -18.37 10.96
N THR A 513 1.17 -17.75 10.52
CA THR A 513 1.27 -16.29 10.41
C THR A 513 1.63 -15.88 8.99
N ILE A 514 0.68 -15.18 8.36
CA ILE A 514 0.76 -14.61 7.02
C ILE A 514 0.82 -13.08 7.19
N ASP A 515 1.83 -12.45 6.62
CA ASP A 515 2.04 -10.99 6.47
C ASP A 515 2.99 -10.82 5.25
N VAL A 516 2.91 -9.90 4.29
CA VAL A 516 2.34 -8.55 4.14
C VAL A 516 1.96 -8.42 2.65
N SER A 517 0.75 -8.02 2.27
CA SER A 517 0.36 -8.01 0.83
C SER A 517 -0.38 -6.76 0.34
N GLU A 518 -0.52 -5.68 1.11
CA GLU A 518 -1.82 -5.00 1.08
C GLU A 518 -2.03 -3.73 0.26
N ARG A 519 -1.04 -3.20 -0.44
CA ARG A 519 -1.35 -2.31 -1.58
C ARG A 519 -1.53 -3.09 -2.88
N THR A 520 -1.24 -4.38 -2.85
CA THR A 520 -1.08 -5.25 -4.01
C THR A 520 -2.23 -6.26 -4.05
N PHE A 521 -2.59 -6.89 -2.94
CA PHE A 521 -3.66 -7.91 -2.87
C PHE A 521 -5.06 -7.42 -3.29
N LEU A 522 -5.30 -6.10 -3.28
CA LEU A 522 -6.51 -5.46 -3.78
C LEU A 522 -6.76 -5.67 -5.29
N ALA A 523 -5.74 -5.97 -6.11
CA ALA A 523 -5.95 -6.35 -7.51
C ALA A 523 -6.30 -7.84 -7.70
N VAL A 524 -6.00 -8.70 -6.71
CA VAL A 524 -6.40 -10.12 -6.73
C VAL A 524 -7.92 -10.25 -6.59
N LYS A 525 -8.57 -9.39 -5.79
CA LYS A 525 -10.02 -9.40 -5.61
C LYS A 525 -10.81 -8.66 -6.70
N GLN A 526 -10.23 -7.65 -7.36
CA GLN A 526 -10.83 -7.08 -8.58
C GLN A 526 -10.81 -8.04 -9.79
N THR A 527 -9.98 -9.10 -9.74
CA THR A 527 -10.11 -10.20 -10.70
C THR A 527 -11.36 -11.06 -10.40
N GLN A 528 -11.81 -11.12 -9.13
CA GLN A 528 -13.12 -11.68 -8.76
C GLN A 528 -14.28 -10.75 -9.15
N ASP A 529 -14.05 -9.44 -9.31
CA ASP A 529 -15.03 -8.51 -9.87
C ASP A 529 -15.32 -8.75 -11.34
N ILE A 530 -14.41 -9.30 -12.15
CA ILE A 530 -14.77 -9.67 -13.53
C ILE A 530 -15.85 -10.76 -13.51
N ALA A 531 -15.75 -11.74 -12.60
CA ALA A 531 -16.79 -12.75 -12.44
C ALA A 531 -18.12 -12.12 -11.99
N ALA A 532 -18.11 -11.17 -11.04
CA ALA A 532 -19.31 -10.47 -10.58
C ALA A 532 -19.90 -9.50 -11.63
N ILE A 533 -19.05 -8.71 -12.31
CA ILE A 533 -19.40 -7.82 -13.42
C ILE A 533 -19.95 -8.64 -14.59
N SER A 534 -19.37 -9.81 -14.90
CA SER A 534 -19.89 -10.73 -15.92
C SER A 534 -21.25 -11.32 -15.56
N GLN A 535 -21.58 -11.39 -14.27
CA GLN A 535 -22.87 -11.87 -13.76
C GLN A 535 -23.94 -10.77 -13.73
N LEU A 536 -23.58 -9.48 -13.91
CA LEU A 536 -24.58 -8.42 -14.03
C LEU A 536 -25.38 -8.61 -15.33
N PRO A 537 -26.74 -8.64 -15.28
CA PRO A 537 -27.60 -8.95 -16.43
C PRO A 537 -27.45 -8.05 -17.67
N GLY A 538 -26.63 -6.99 -17.61
CA GLY A 538 -26.36 -6.07 -18.72
C GLY A 538 -24.87 -5.97 -19.12
N ASN A 539 -24.00 -6.88 -18.66
CA ASN A 539 -22.57 -6.83 -19.00
C ASN A 539 -22.08 -8.09 -19.71
N ALA A 540 -22.80 -9.21 -19.60
CA ALA A 540 -22.44 -10.47 -20.26
C ALA A 540 -22.28 -10.36 -21.78
N TYR A 541 -23.01 -9.44 -22.43
CA TYR A 541 -22.90 -9.20 -23.88
C TYR A 541 -21.59 -8.49 -24.28
N ARG A 542 -20.89 -7.80 -23.37
CA ARG A 542 -19.74 -6.96 -23.70
C ARG A 542 -18.57 -7.74 -24.29
N LEU A 543 -18.40 -9.01 -23.90
CA LEU A 543 -17.41 -9.93 -24.47
C LEU A 543 -18.06 -11.11 -25.21
N ASP A 544 -19.36 -11.04 -25.49
CA ASP A 544 -20.01 -12.06 -26.32
C ASP A 544 -19.65 -11.79 -27.78
N ASN A 545 -18.99 -12.77 -28.41
CA ASN A 545 -18.60 -12.66 -29.81
C ASN A 545 -19.82 -12.57 -30.74
N ASN A 546 -20.99 -13.07 -30.33
CA ASN A 546 -22.21 -12.97 -31.15
C ASN A 546 -22.80 -11.56 -31.16
N GLU A 547 -22.59 -10.80 -30.08
CA GLU A 547 -23.08 -9.43 -29.92
C GLU A 547 -22.08 -8.38 -30.43
N SER A 548 -20.81 -8.76 -30.55
CA SER A 548 -19.75 -7.90 -31.08
C SER A 548 -19.89 -7.68 -32.59
N VAL A 549 -19.70 -6.43 -33.03
CA VAL A 549 -19.70 -6.07 -34.46
C VAL A 549 -18.56 -6.79 -35.19
N TRP A 550 -17.40 -6.84 -34.56
CA TRP A 550 -16.15 -7.25 -35.18
C TRP A 550 -15.73 -8.69 -34.88
N ALA A 551 -16.13 -9.23 -33.73
CA ALA A 551 -15.83 -10.62 -33.35
C ALA A 551 -16.90 -11.63 -33.77
N ASN A 552 -18.04 -11.15 -34.31
CA ASN A 552 -19.10 -12.02 -34.80
C ASN A 552 -18.66 -12.74 -36.07
N LYS A 553 -18.80 -14.07 -36.08
CA LYS A 553 -18.37 -14.95 -37.17
C LYS A 553 -19.08 -14.66 -38.50
N ASP A 554 -20.28 -14.10 -38.46
CA ASP A 554 -21.11 -13.84 -39.65
C ASP A 554 -20.84 -12.47 -40.26
N ARG A 555 -20.24 -11.53 -39.51
CA ARG A 555 -20.12 -10.11 -39.92
C ARG A 555 -18.70 -9.52 -39.83
N GLY A 556 -17.86 -10.07 -38.96
CA GLY A 556 -16.49 -9.61 -38.71
C GLY A 556 -15.46 -10.71 -38.94
N PHE A 557 -14.41 -10.71 -38.13
CA PHE A 557 -13.39 -11.76 -38.13
C PHE A 557 -13.62 -12.74 -36.97
N PRO A 558 -13.36 -14.04 -37.17
CA PRO A 558 -13.61 -15.03 -36.13
C PRO A 558 -12.63 -14.86 -34.97
N VAL A 559 -13.16 -14.57 -33.79
CA VAL A 559 -12.38 -14.50 -32.54
C VAL A 559 -12.75 -15.69 -31.65
N THR A 560 -11.75 -16.29 -31.01
CA THR A 560 -11.97 -17.28 -29.94
C THR A 560 -12.64 -16.63 -28.74
N ASP A 561 -13.63 -17.24 -28.10
CA ASP A 561 -14.23 -16.69 -26.88
C ASP A 561 -13.17 -16.49 -25.78
N VAL A 562 -13.16 -15.31 -25.16
CA VAL A 562 -12.21 -14.95 -24.09
C VAL A 562 -12.26 -15.95 -22.91
N ARG A 563 -13.45 -16.49 -22.62
CA ARG A 563 -13.71 -17.47 -21.56
C ARG A 563 -13.12 -18.85 -21.87
N VAL A 564 -12.86 -19.14 -23.16
CA VAL A 564 -12.25 -20.40 -23.61
C VAL A 564 -10.73 -20.28 -23.59
N ASN A 565 -10.19 -19.20 -24.15
CA ASN A 565 -8.74 -18.99 -24.20
C ASN A 565 -8.41 -17.51 -24.43
N ARG A 566 -8.17 -16.77 -23.33
CA ARG A 566 -7.75 -15.35 -23.37
C ARG A 566 -6.59 -15.10 -24.32
N ASP A 567 -5.59 -15.97 -24.24
CA ASP A 567 -4.35 -15.87 -24.98
C ASP A 567 -4.58 -15.91 -26.49
N LYS A 568 -5.48 -16.80 -26.93
CA LYS A 568 -5.91 -16.91 -28.32
C LYS A 568 -6.87 -15.78 -28.69
N TRP A 569 -7.79 -15.39 -27.81
CA TRP A 569 -8.70 -14.24 -28.01
C TRP A 569 -7.93 -12.94 -28.28
N VAL A 570 -6.89 -12.62 -27.48
CA VAL A 570 -6.05 -11.43 -27.75
C VAL A 570 -5.34 -11.53 -29.10
N ARG A 571 -4.78 -12.70 -29.44
CA ARG A 571 -4.09 -12.91 -30.73
C ARG A 571 -5.03 -12.85 -31.94
N ASP A 572 -6.24 -13.36 -31.81
CA ASP A 572 -7.25 -13.33 -32.87
C ASP A 572 -7.69 -11.88 -33.10
N TRP A 573 -7.91 -11.10 -32.04
CA TRP A 573 -8.15 -9.66 -32.13
C TRP A 573 -6.95 -8.88 -32.70
N ASP A 574 -5.71 -9.17 -32.26
CA ASP A 574 -4.51 -8.53 -32.81
C ASP A 574 -4.37 -8.78 -34.33
N LYS A 575 -4.78 -9.96 -34.81
CA LYS A 575 -4.83 -10.27 -36.25
C LYS A 575 -5.96 -9.51 -36.94
N GLY A 576 -7.14 -9.48 -36.34
CA GLY A 576 -8.30 -8.77 -36.88
C GLY A 576 -8.06 -7.27 -37.00
N VAL A 577 -7.53 -6.63 -35.96
CA VAL A 577 -7.15 -5.21 -35.98
C VAL A 577 -6.09 -4.94 -37.06
N LYS A 578 -5.06 -5.78 -37.18
CA LYS A 578 -4.08 -5.66 -38.27
C LYS A 578 -4.68 -5.89 -39.65
N GLN A 579 -5.66 -6.77 -39.77
CA GLN A 579 -6.38 -6.98 -41.01
C GLN A 579 -7.20 -5.74 -41.37
N LEU A 580 -7.86 -5.12 -40.39
CA LEU A 580 -8.57 -3.85 -40.56
C LEU A 580 -7.62 -2.72 -41.03
N GLU A 581 -6.40 -2.66 -40.49
CA GLU A 581 -5.35 -1.74 -40.95
C GLU A 581 -4.86 -2.08 -42.38
N ALA A 582 -4.60 -3.36 -42.66
CA ALA A 582 -3.97 -3.81 -43.91
C ALA A 582 -4.93 -3.83 -45.11
N ASP A 583 -6.21 -4.13 -44.89
CA ASP A 583 -7.24 -4.16 -45.94
C ASP A 583 -7.56 -2.74 -46.45
N THR A 584 -6.85 -1.71 -45.96
CA THR A 584 -7.06 -0.29 -46.29
C THR A 584 -8.53 0.12 -46.13
N ILE A 585 -9.25 -0.56 -45.23
CA ILE A 585 -10.62 -0.19 -44.91
C ILE A 585 -10.50 1.20 -44.29
N PRO A 586 -11.02 2.25 -44.94
CA PRO A 586 -10.91 3.60 -44.39
C PRO A 586 -11.48 3.57 -42.98
N ALA A 587 -10.84 4.25 -42.04
CA ALA A 587 -11.29 4.30 -40.65
C ALA A 587 -12.77 4.73 -40.56
N GLU A 588 -13.22 5.56 -41.50
CA GLU A 588 -14.61 5.90 -41.78
C GLU A 588 -15.54 4.67 -41.89
N LYS A 589 -15.19 3.63 -42.65
CA LYS A 589 -16.03 2.44 -42.82
C LYS A 589 -16.10 1.59 -41.55
N ILE A 590 -15.01 1.53 -40.79
CA ILE A 590 -14.97 0.85 -39.49
C ILE A 590 -15.86 1.59 -38.50
N PHE A 591 -15.73 2.91 -38.47
CA PHE A 591 -16.57 3.78 -37.68
C PHE A 591 -18.07 3.65 -38.05
N LEU A 592 -18.42 3.72 -39.33
CA LEU A 592 -19.80 3.59 -39.82
C LEU A 592 -20.39 2.20 -39.56
N ALA A 593 -19.62 1.12 -39.72
CA ALA A 593 -20.06 -0.23 -39.40
C ALA A 593 -20.36 -0.38 -37.89
N THR A 594 -19.49 0.18 -37.05
CA THR A 594 -19.65 0.17 -35.60
C THR A 594 -20.89 0.97 -35.18
N ILE A 595 -21.09 2.15 -35.76
CA ILE A 595 -22.31 2.96 -35.57
C ILE A 595 -23.55 2.17 -35.93
N TRP A 596 -23.57 1.59 -37.14
CA TRP A 596 -24.77 1.01 -37.72
C TRP A 596 -25.25 -0.20 -36.92
N VAL A 597 -24.32 -0.98 -36.37
CA VAL A 597 -24.68 -2.15 -35.56
C VAL A 597 -25.11 -1.76 -34.14
N HIS A 598 -24.42 -0.84 -33.47
CA HIS A 598 -24.80 -0.46 -32.09
C HIS A 598 -26.04 0.45 -32.02
N ASN A 599 -26.27 1.27 -33.03
CA ASN A 599 -27.37 2.25 -33.04
C ASN A 599 -28.52 1.84 -33.97
N GLY A 600 -28.35 0.79 -34.79
CA GLY A 600 -29.38 0.26 -35.69
C GLY A 600 -29.96 1.32 -36.63
N ALA A 601 -31.26 1.22 -36.91
CA ALA A 601 -32.00 2.16 -37.75
C ALA A 601 -32.07 3.61 -37.21
N GLN A 602 -31.55 3.87 -36.00
CA GLN A 602 -31.53 5.22 -35.44
C GLN A 602 -30.60 6.18 -36.21
N VAL A 603 -29.64 5.67 -36.98
CA VAL A 603 -28.75 6.53 -37.81
C VAL A 603 -29.55 7.34 -38.84
N SER A 604 -30.69 6.81 -39.28
CA SER A 604 -31.59 7.41 -40.26
C SER A 604 -32.63 8.37 -39.66
N ARG A 605 -32.71 8.51 -38.32
CA ARG A 605 -33.62 9.50 -37.71
C ARG A 605 -32.91 10.86 -37.58
N PRO A 606 -33.62 11.99 -37.75
CA PRO A 606 -33.07 13.30 -37.42
C PRO A 606 -32.65 13.34 -35.94
N LEU A 607 -31.45 13.86 -35.66
CA LEU A 607 -31.01 14.07 -34.28
C LEU A 607 -31.94 15.05 -33.56
N ILE A 608 -32.29 14.72 -32.33
CA ILE A 608 -33.01 15.60 -31.42
C ILE A 608 -32.03 16.18 -30.38
N GLN A 609 -32.44 17.26 -29.69
CA GLN A 609 -31.60 17.90 -28.66
C GLN A 609 -31.12 16.90 -27.59
N GLU A 610 -31.93 15.91 -27.25
CA GLU A 610 -31.59 14.85 -26.29
C GLU A 610 -30.35 14.05 -26.70
N ASP A 611 -30.12 13.83 -28.00
CA ASP A 611 -28.94 13.11 -28.50
C ASP A 611 -27.67 13.96 -28.28
N TYR A 612 -27.75 15.28 -28.51
CA TYR A 612 -26.66 16.22 -28.22
C TYR A 612 -26.37 16.33 -26.73
N ASP A 613 -27.40 16.39 -25.90
CA ASP A 613 -27.28 16.44 -24.45
C ASP A 613 -26.66 15.15 -23.90
N PHE A 614 -27.02 14.00 -24.48
CA PHE A 614 -26.42 12.71 -24.17
C PHE A 614 -24.91 12.69 -24.49
N VAL A 615 -24.50 13.07 -25.71
CA VAL A 615 -23.07 13.10 -26.06
C VAL A 615 -22.30 14.12 -25.23
N SER A 616 -22.89 15.28 -24.94
CA SER A 616 -22.28 16.27 -24.04
C SER A 616 -22.07 15.71 -22.62
N THR A 617 -23.03 14.92 -22.13
CA THR A 617 -22.93 14.22 -20.84
C THR A 617 -21.84 13.16 -20.86
N VAL A 618 -21.80 12.31 -21.90
CA VAL A 618 -20.75 11.30 -22.08
C VAL A 618 -19.37 11.96 -22.15
N ARG A 619 -19.22 13.01 -22.96
CA ARG A 619 -17.98 13.78 -23.09
C ARG A 619 -17.50 14.33 -21.76
N SER A 620 -18.39 14.94 -20.99
CA SER A 620 -18.06 15.51 -19.67
C SER A 620 -17.64 14.42 -18.67
N SER A 621 -18.32 13.27 -18.70
CA SER A 621 -18.00 12.11 -17.86
C SER A 621 -16.65 11.50 -18.25
N THR A 622 -16.41 11.23 -19.53
CA THR A 622 -15.14 10.68 -20.02
C THR A 622 -13.97 11.64 -19.78
N ALA A 623 -14.14 12.95 -19.98
CA ALA A 623 -13.09 13.94 -19.69
C ALA A 623 -12.75 14.02 -18.18
N SER A 624 -13.74 13.79 -17.31
CA SER A 624 -13.51 13.67 -15.87
C SER A 624 -12.73 12.40 -15.54
N ASN A 625 -13.17 11.25 -16.08
CA ASN A 625 -12.51 9.96 -15.89
C ASN A 625 -11.07 9.98 -16.42
N HIS A 626 -10.83 10.57 -17.59
CA HIS A 626 -9.51 10.72 -18.18
C HIS A 626 -8.53 11.47 -17.27
N ARG A 627 -8.95 12.63 -16.74
CA ARG A 627 -8.14 13.41 -15.80
C ARG A 627 -7.87 12.67 -14.49
N MET A 628 -8.85 11.90 -14.01
CA MET A 628 -8.70 11.07 -12.83
C MET A 628 -7.71 9.92 -13.06
N MET A 629 -7.90 9.13 -14.11
CA MET A 629 -7.08 7.96 -14.41
C MET A 629 -5.65 8.36 -14.74
N SER A 630 -5.44 9.40 -15.55
CA SER A 630 -4.09 9.92 -15.87
C SER A 630 -3.33 10.34 -14.61
N ARG A 631 -3.96 11.09 -13.70
CA ARG A 631 -3.33 11.50 -12.43
C ARG A 631 -3.00 10.33 -11.52
N ASN A 632 -3.94 9.41 -11.32
CA ASN A 632 -3.73 8.26 -10.44
C ASN A 632 -2.64 7.34 -11.00
N THR A 633 -2.67 7.06 -12.30
CA THR A 633 -1.67 6.22 -12.95
C THR A 633 -0.28 6.87 -12.89
N ARG A 634 -0.19 8.18 -13.11
CA ARG A 634 1.09 8.91 -12.99
C ARG A 634 1.60 8.92 -11.56
N ALA A 635 0.73 9.10 -10.56
CA ALA A 635 1.14 9.05 -9.16
C ALA A 635 1.72 7.67 -8.80
N VAL A 636 1.14 6.61 -9.35
CA VAL A 636 1.61 5.22 -9.21
C VAL A 636 3.00 5.02 -9.84
N PHE A 637 3.28 5.63 -11.00
CA PHE A 637 4.60 5.55 -11.65
C PHE A 637 5.66 6.50 -11.08
N ASN A 638 5.28 7.70 -10.66
CA ASN A 638 6.21 8.75 -10.23
C ASN A 638 6.58 8.69 -8.74
N ASN A 639 5.76 8.02 -7.91
CA ASN A 639 6.04 7.83 -6.49
C ASN A 639 6.27 6.35 -6.14
N PRO A 640 7.24 5.64 -6.76
CA PRO A 640 7.57 4.30 -6.28
C PRO A 640 8.11 4.41 -4.85
N PRO A 641 7.79 3.46 -3.96
CA PRO A 641 8.43 3.40 -2.65
C PRO A 641 9.95 3.37 -2.86
N ARG A 642 10.65 4.32 -2.22
CA ARG A 642 12.13 4.42 -2.26
C ARG A 642 12.74 3.09 -1.79
N PRO A 643 13.78 2.56 -2.47
CA PRO A 643 14.96 3.30 -2.98
C PRO A 643 14.90 3.69 -4.47
N ALA A 644 15.59 4.79 -4.83
CA ALA A 644 15.55 5.52 -6.11
C ALA A 644 15.99 4.78 -7.41
N GLY A 645 16.17 3.45 -7.39
CA GLY A 645 16.55 2.64 -8.56
C GLY A 645 15.51 1.61 -9.05
N HIS A 646 14.38 1.46 -8.35
CA HIS A 646 13.47 0.33 -8.52
C HIS A 646 12.21 0.73 -9.30
N SER A 647 12.34 0.98 -10.61
CA SER A 647 11.16 1.29 -11.43
C SER A 647 10.43 0.01 -11.88
N PRO A 648 9.08 -0.02 -11.87
CA PRO A 648 8.29 -1.08 -12.50
C PRO A 648 8.68 -1.32 -13.97
N LYS A 649 9.13 -0.26 -14.66
CA LYS A 649 9.67 -0.29 -16.03
C LYS A 649 10.86 -1.23 -16.15
N VAL A 650 11.85 -1.09 -15.28
CA VAL A 650 13.02 -1.98 -15.26
C VAL A 650 12.62 -3.41 -14.97
N TRP A 651 11.81 -3.66 -13.94
CA TRP A 651 11.35 -5.00 -13.58
C TRP A 651 10.62 -5.70 -14.74
N PHE A 652 9.70 -5.01 -15.41
CA PHE A 652 8.93 -5.59 -16.51
C PHE A 652 9.82 -6.07 -17.67
N THR A 653 10.93 -5.38 -17.95
CA THR A 653 11.87 -5.78 -19.00
C THR A 653 12.68 -7.04 -18.65
N LEU A 654 12.69 -7.42 -17.38
CA LEU A 654 13.53 -8.49 -16.84
C LEU A 654 12.76 -9.78 -16.57
N ILE A 655 11.46 -9.72 -16.28
CA ILE A 655 10.63 -10.93 -16.07
C ILE A 655 10.49 -11.81 -17.33
N SER A 656 9.89 -12.99 -17.19
CA SER A 656 9.69 -13.92 -18.31
C SER A 656 8.77 -13.33 -19.40
N LYS A 657 8.93 -13.81 -20.63
CA LYS A 657 8.05 -13.40 -21.76
C LYS A 657 6.59 -13.74 -21.48
N ASP A 658 6.34 -14.89 -20.84
CA ASP A 658 4.99 -15.37 -20.56
C ASP A 658 4.30 -14.51 -19.52
N LYS A 659 5.03 -14.09 -18.47
CA LYS A 659 4.50 -13.20 -17.44
C LYS A 659 4.19 -11.80 -17.98
N ARG A 660 5.07 -11.23 -18.82
CA ARG A 660 4.76 -9.96 -19.52
C ARG A 660 3.49 -10.08 -20.35
N ARG A 661 3.38 -11.17 -21.12
CA ARG A 661 2.22 -11.45 -21.96
C ARG A 661 0.95 -11.54 -21.14
N ASP A 662 0.99 -12.27 -20.02
CA ASP A 662 -0.15 -12.42 -19.13
C ASP A 662 -0.65 -11.08 -18.58
N ILE A 663 0.27 -10.23 -18.11
CA ILE A 663 -0.05 -8.88 -17.60
C ILE A 663 -0.75 -8.06 -18.69
N VAL A 664 -0.15 -7.93 -19.88
CA VAL A 664 -0.72 -7.13 -20.97
C VAL A 664 -2.08 -7.68 -21.42
N PHE A 665 -2.20 -9.00 -21.55
CA PHE A 665 -3.42 -9.63 -22.06
C PHE A 665 -4.58 -9.54 -21.06
N LYS A 666 -4.29 -9.70 -19.76
CA LYS A 666 -5.26 -9.50 -18.68
C LYS A 666 -5.75 -8.06 -18.65
N SER A 667 -4.88 -7.08 -18.82
CA SER A 667 -5.27 -5.67 -18.82
C SER A 667 -6.12 -5.27 -20.03
N ILE A 668 -5.87 -5.86 -21.21
CA ILE A 668 -6.74 -5.70 -22.39
C ILE A 668 -8.13 -6.28 -22.13
N GLU A 669 -8.21 -7.48 -21.57
CA GLU A 669 -9.46 -8.13 -21.18
C GLU A 669 -10.26 -7.27 -20.18
N GLU A 670 -9.61 -6.83 -19.10
CA GLU A 670 -10.23 -5.98 -18.07
C GLU A 670 -10.73 -4.64 -18.63
N ALA A 671 -9.96 -4.00 -19.50
CA ALA A 671 -10.40 -2.77 -20.17
C ALA A 671 -11.66 -3.02 -21.01
N CYS A 672 -11.72 -4.13 -21.75
CA CYS A 672 -12.91 -4.49 -22.53
C CYS A 672 -14.13 -4.77 -21.64
N TRP A 673 -13.96 -5.39 -20.47
CA TRP A 673 -15.09 -5.61 -19.55
C TRP A 673 -15.74 -4.31 -19.08
N ILE A 674 -14.92 -3.28 -18.84
CA ILE A 674 -15.35 -2.06 -18.18
C ILE A 674 -15.84 -1.01 -19.17
N CYS A 675 -15.18 -0.89 -20.32
CA CYS A 675 -15.49 0.14 -21.30
C CYS A 675 -16.91 -0.02 -21.87
N VAL A 676 -17.50 1.08 -22.31
CA VAL A 676 -18.90 1.12 -22.77
C VAL A 676 -19.15 0.22 -23.98
N LEU A 677 -18.19 0.15 -24.93
CA LEU A 677 -18.32 -0.65 -26.16
C LEU A 677 -17.86 -2.10 -26.02
N GLY A 678 -17.47 -2.55 -24.81
CA GLY A 678 -16.99 -3.91 -24.65
C GLY A 678 -15.75 -4.21 -25.49
N GLN A 679 -15.68 -5.41 -26.06
CA GLN A 679 -14.57 -5.79 -26.94
C GLN A 679 -14.51 -5.01 -28.27
N ASP A 680 -15.60 -4.40 -28.73
CA ASP A 680 -15.61 -3.62 -29.98
C ASP A 680 -14.79 -2.33 -29.88
N ALA A 681 -14.54 -1.83 -28.66
CA ALA A 681 -13.63 -0.71 -28.43
C ALA A 681 -12.21 -0.98 -28.98
N ARG A 682 -11.79 -2.24 -29.06
CA ARG A 682 -10.47 -2.63 -29.59
C ARG A 682 -10.31 -2.29 -31.07
N ALA A 683 -11.39 -2.34 -31.85
CA ALA A 683 -11.35 -1.96 -33.26
C ALA A 683 -11.05 -0.47 -33.48
N LEU A 684 -11.22 0.35 -32.44
CA LEU A 684 -10.96 1.81 -32.46
C LEU A 684 -9.56 2.16 -31.95
N CYS A 685 -8.81 1.20 -31.39
CA CYS A 685 -7.54 1.44 -30.71
C CYS A 685 -6.41 0.58 -31.31
N PRO A 686 -6.06 0.77 -32.59
CA PRO A 686 -5.00 -0.01 -33.25
C PRO A 686 -3.63 0.10 -32.59
N GLU A 687 -3.38 1.14 -31.80
CA GLU A 687 -2.16 1.30 -31.01
C GLU A 687 -2.05 0.29 -29.85
N ILE A 688 -3.16 -0.32 -29.41
CA ILE A 688 -3.20 -1.30 -28.31
C ILE A 688 -3.23 -2.73 -28.89
N ILE A 689 -2.14 -3.12 -29.56
CA ILE A 689 -1.91 -4.49 -30.06
C ILE A 689 -0.99 -5.23 -29.09
N GLY A 690 -1.47 -6.34 -28.52
CA GLY A 690 -0.73 -7.10 -27.50
C GLY A 690 0.67 -7.53 -27.97
N ALA A 691 0.77 -8.02 -29.20
CA ALA A 691 2.06 -8.38 -29.80
C ALA A 691 3.00 -7.18 -30.01
N SER A 692 2.48 -5.97 -30.25
CA SER A 692 3.28 -4.76 -30.42
C SER A 692 3.78 -4.22 -29.09
N LEU A 693 2.91 -4.16 -28.07
CA LEU A 693 3.25 -3.71 -26.71
C LEU A 693 4.31 -4.60 -26.05
N LEU A 694 4.38 -5.88 -26.44
CA LEU A 694 5.39 -6.84 -25.95
C LEU A 694 6.72 -6.82 -26.72
N LYS A 695 6.85 -6.04 -27.81
CA LYS A 695 8.14 -5.87 -28.52
C LYS A 695 9.15 -5.18 -27.60
N ARG A 696 10.44 -5.33 -27.94
CA ARG A 696 11.57 -4.80 -27.13
C ARG A 696 11.42 -5.14 -25.64
N ARG A 697 10.88 -6.33 -25.33
CA ARG A 697 10.61 -6.84 -23.96
C ARG A 697 9.65 -5.97 -23.15
N GLY A 698 8.64 -5.40 -23.80
CA GLY A 698 7.65 -4.59 -23.11
C GLY A 698 7.98 -3.10 -23.02
N LEU A 699 9.11 -2.66 -23.58
CA LEU A 699 9.45 -1.22 -23.61
C LEU A 699 8.41 -0.41 -24.38
N GLU A 700 7.82 -0.97 -25.43
CA GLU A 700 6.76 -0.32 -26.20
C GLU A 700 5.50 -0.02 -25.35
N LEU A 701 5.22 -0.79 -24.29
CA LEU A 701 4.14 -0.47 -23.34
C LEU A 701 4.43 0.82 -22.56
N PHE A 702 5.69 1.04 -22.18
CA PHE A 702 6.08 2.24 -21.46
C PHE A 702 6.23 3.44 -22.40
N ASP A 703 6.74 3.23 -23.62
CA ASP A 703 6.75 4.26 -24.65
C ASP A 703 5.30 4.72 -24.94
N PHE A 704 4.33 3.80 -24.91
CA PHE A 704 2.90 4.12 -24.97
C PHE A 704 2.39 4.88 -23.73
N TYR A 705 2.78 4.51 -22.50
CA TYR A 705 2.42 5.27 -21.30
C TYR A 705 2.98 6.69 -21.32
N ASP A 706 4.25 6.83 -21.67
CA ASP A 706 4.95 8.12 -21.75
C ASP A 706 4.19 9.02 -22.74
N TRP A 707 3.87 8.51 -23.93
CA TRP A 707 3.05 9.21 -24.92
C TRP A 707 1.63 9.56 -24.42
N TYR A 708 0.95 8.62 -23.76
CA TYR A 708 -0.37 8.85 -23.16
C TYR A 708 -0.31 9.97 -22.11
N PHE A 709 0.67 9.96 -21.21
CA PHE A 709 0.78 10.95 -20.15
C PHE A 709 1.16 12.33 -20.67
N GLU A 710 2.08 12.41 -21.63
CA GLU A 710 2.41 13.66 -22.31
C GLU A 710 1.15 14.29 -22.91
N THR A 711 0.35 13.48 -23.60
CA THR A 711 -0.89 13.94 -24.24
C THR A 711 -2.00 14.30 -23.22
N ALA A 712 -2.19 13.46 -22.20
CA ALA A 712 -3.26 13.60 -21.21
C ALA A 712 -3.03 14.74 -20.21
N LEU A 713 -1.77 15.06 -19.92
CA LEU A 713 -1.39 16.00 -18.87
C LEU A 713 -0.79 17.31 -19.38
N SER A 714 -0.67 17.48 -20.70
CA SER A 714 -0.34 18.77 -21.31
C SER A 714 -1.29 19.85 -20.78
N ASP A 715 -0.73 20.90 -20.17
CA ASP A 715 -1.52 21.96 -19.53
C ASP A 715 -2.36 22.69 -20.59
N PRO A 716 -3.70 22.80 -20.41
CA PRO A 716 -4.54 23.67 -21.23
C PRO A 716 -3.99 25.06 -21.50
N GLN A 717 -3.24 25.62 -20.56
CA GLN A 717 -2.72 26.98 -20.62
C GLN A 717 -1.46 27.10 -21.48
N GLU A 718 -0.68 26.03 -21.66
CA GLU A 718 0.59 26.09 -22.40
C GLU A 718 0.39 26.05 -23.92
N ALA A 719 -0.79 25.64 -24.40
CA ALA A 719 -1.14 25.64 -25.82
C ALA A 719 -2.56 26.18 -26.08
N PRO A 720 -2.79 27.50 -25.90
CA PRO A 720 -4.10 28.11 -26.13
C PRO A 720 -4.50 28.00 -27.60
N GLY A 721 -5.42 27.07 -27.89
CA GLY A 721 -5.88 26.76 -29.25
C GLY A 721 -5.98 25.25 -29.53
N VAL A 722 -5.33 24.42 -28.72
CA VAL A 722 -5.44 22.96 -28.79
C VAL A 722 -6.78 22.54 -28.21
N SER A 723 -7.67 22.04 -29.08
CA SER A 723 -9.02 21.65 -28.70
C SER A 723 -8.99 20.44 -27.78
N GLU A 724 -10.06 20.20 -27.01
CA GLU A 724 -10.14 18.99 -26.19
C GLU A 724 -10.10 17.70 -27.03
N ARG A 725 -10.35 17.79 -28.34
CA ARG A 725 -10.18 16.68 -29.31
C ARG A 725 -8.70 16.33 -29.53
N ASP A 726 -7.79 17.27 -29.31
CA ASP A 726 -6.36 17.11 -29.54
C ASP A 726 -5.62 16.50 -28.33
N ARG A 727 -6.28 16.42 -27.15
CA ARG A 727 -5.74 15.77 -25.94
C ARG A 727 -6.03 14.28 -25.85
N MET A 728 -6.06 13.61 -26.99
CA MET A 728 -6.16 12.16 -27.04
C MET A 728 -4.96 11.64 -27.82
N VAL A 729 -4.47 10.46 -27.43
CA VAL A 729 -3.55 9.61 -28.18
C VAL A 729 -3.99 9.55 -29.66
N GLN A 730 -3.45 10.42 -30.52
CA GLN A 730 -3.82 10.48 -31.94
C GLN A 730 -2.89 9.58 -32.76
N THR A 731 -3.47 8.62 -33.46
CA THR A 731 -2.75 7.82 -34.47
C THR A 731 -3.05 8.39 -35.85
N GLU A 732 -2.14 8.24 -36.81
CA GLU A 732 -2.40 8.59 -38.21
C GLU A 732 -3.69 7.93 -38.73
N TRP A 733 -4.00 6.72 -38.26
CA TRP A 733 -5.25 6.02 -38.56
C TRP A 733 -6.49 6.76 -38.03
N TRP A 734 -6.46 7.23 -36.78
CA TRP A 734 -7.56 8.00 -36.20
C TRP A 734 -7.67 9.40 -36.81
N THR A 735 -6.53 10.04 -37.11
CA THR A 735 -6.50 11.35 -37.79
C THR A 735 -7.00 11.25 -39.23
N ALA A 736 -6.71 10.16 -39.96
CA ALA A 736 -7.31 9.91 -41.26
C ALA A 736 -8.84 9.71 -41.18
N ALA A 737 -9.36 9.23 -40.04
CA ALA A 737 -10.81 9.19 -39.78
C ALA A 737 -11.40 10.59 -39.55
N LEU A 738 -10.58 11.56 -39.11
CA LEU A 738 -10.97 12.95 -38.83
C LEU A 738 -11.01 13.82 -40.08
N GLU A 739 -10.21 13.51 -41.09
CA GLU A 739 -10.11 14.29 -42.32
C GLU A 739 -11.43 14.16 -43.12
N GLN A 740 -12.38 15.06 -42.81
CA GLN A 740 -13.77 15.09 -43.30
C GLN A 740 -13.95 15.11 -44.83
N GLU A 741 -12.88 15.29 -45.61
CA GLU A 741 -12.97 15.51 -47.07
C GLU A 741 -13.52 14.30 -47.85
N SER A 742 -13.61 13.10 -47.25
CA SER A 742 -14.18 11.89 -47.90
C SER A 742 -15.66 11.63 -47.62
N MET A 743 -16.29 12.29 -46.65
CA MET A 743 -17.65 11.98 -46.21
C MET A 743 -18.72 12.63 -47.12
N PRO A 744 -19.80 11.90 -47.50
CA PRO A 744 -20.92 12.49 -48.23
C PRO A 744 -21.55 13.65 -47.45
N PRO A 745 -21.76 14.84 -48.07
CA PRO A 745 -22.29 16.04 -47.39
C PRO A 745 -23.65 15.83 -46.69
N GLU A 746 -24.42 14.83 -47.12
CA GLU A 746 -25.76 14.53 -46.62
C GLU A 746 -25.78 13.84 -45.24
N LEU A 747 -24.66 13.25 -44.80
CA LEU A 747 -24.51 12.57 -43.50
C LEU A 747 -23.95 13.49 -42.39
N HIS A 748 -23.67 14.75 -42.71
CA HIS A 748 -22.72 15.60 -41.98
C HIS A 748 -23.07 15.88 -40.49
N PRO A 749 -24.32 16.18 -40.09
CA PRO A 749 -24.63 16.49 -38.68
C PRO A 749 -24.62 15.24 -37.78
N ASN A 750 -25.25 14.15 -38.24
CA ASN A 750 -25.33 12.90 -37.48
C ASN A 750 -23.96 12.26 -37.30
N THR A 751 -23.14 12.31 -38.34
CA THR A 751 -21.78 11.76 -38.30
C THR A 751 -20.91 12.52 -37.30
N THR A 752 -20.99 13.85 -37.25
CA THR A 752 -20.20 14.65 -36.31
C THR A 752 -20.52 14.28 -34.86
N LEU A 753 -21.80 14.14 -34.51
CA LEU A 753 -22.21 13.78 -33.15
C LEU A 753 -21.77 12.36 -32.78
N LEU A 754 -21.99 11.40 -33.67
CA LEU A 754 -21.52 10.03 -33.47
C LEU A 754 -20.01 9.99 -33.35
N TYR A 755 -19.30 10.81 -34.12
CA TYR A 755 -17.84 10.87 -34.10
C TYR A 755 -17.33 11.33 -32.73
N GLU A 756 -17.96 12.37 -32.16
CA GLU A 756 -17.68 12.78 -30.79
C GLU A 756 -17.98 11.67 -29.77
N LEU A 757 -19.08 10.94 -29.94
CA LEU A 757 -19.45 9.83 -29.08
C LEU A 757 -18.40 8.70 -29.09
N TYR A 758 -17.97 8.24 -30.28
CA TYR A 758 -16.95 7.21 -30.39
C TYR A 758 -15.56 7.70 -30.01
N THR A 759 -15.25 8.98 -30.18
CA THR A 759 -14.05 9.59 -29.60
C THR A 759 -14.07 9.45 -28.07
N CYS A 760 -15.22 9.64 -27.43
CA CYS A 760 -15.37 9.40 -25.99
C CYS A 760 -15.22 7.91 -25.63
N TYR A 761 -15.77 6.99 -26.43
CA TYR A 761 -15.61 5.56 -26.18
C TYR A 761 -14.18 5.05 -26.39
N ARG A 762 -13.48 5.55 -27.41
CA ARG A 762 -12.06 5.28 -27.64
C ARG A 762 -11.23 5.79 -26.46
N ARG A 763 -11.46 7.03 -26.03
CA ARG A 763 -10.79 7.61 -24.87
C ARG A 763 -11.05 6.79 -23.61
N ASP A 764 -12.30 6.43 -23.33
CA ASP A 764 -12.67 5.57 -22.20
C ASP A 764 -11.89 4.25 -22.23
N PHE A 765 -11.81 3.57 -23.38
CA PHE A 765 -11.02 2.34 -23.49
C PHE A 765 -9.53 2.54 -23.22
N ILE A 766 -8.91 3.57 -23.79
CA ILE A 766 -7.49 3.87 -23.58
C ILE A 766 -7.21 4.16 -22.10
N ASP A 767 -8.07 4.96 -21.45
CA ASP A 767 -7.94 5.31 -20.04
C ASP A 767 -8.03 4.05 -19.16
N GLN A 768 -9.03 3.19 -19.44
CA GLN A 768 -9.19 1.91 -18.74
C GLN A 768 -7.99 0.99 -18.97
N PHE A 769 -7.49 0.90 -20.21
CA PHE A 769 -6.32 0.08 -20.52
C PHE A 769 -5.09 0.57 -19.74
N VAL A 770 -4.77 1.86 -19.79
CA VAL A 770 -3.61 2.45 -19.08
C VAL A 770 -3.72 2.21 -17.58
N TRP A 771 -4.91 2.46 -17.01
CA TRP A 771 -5.16 2.23 -15.58
C TRP A 771 -4.98 0.76 -15.20
N ARG A 772 -5.63 -0.17 -15.92
CA ARG A 772 -5.59 -1.61 -15.63
C ARG A 772 -4.22 -2.22 -15.87
N SER A 773 -3.51 -1.78 -16.90
CA SER A 773 -2.15 -2.24 -17.18
C SER A 773 -1.14 -1.72 -16.17
N SER A 774 -1.28 -0.49 -15.68
CA SER A 774 -0.48 -0.01 -14.55
C SER A 774 -0.78 -0.79 -13.26
N GLN A 775 -2.05 -1.02 -12.94
CA GLN A 775 -2.45 -1.82 -11.78
C GLN A 775 -1.90 -3.25 -11.83
N ALA A 776 -2.09 -3.95 -12.97
CA ALA A 776 -1.60 -5.31 -13.15
C ALA A 776 -0.07 -5.39 -13.12
N LEU A 777 0.61 -4.38 -13.68
CA LEU A 777 2.05 -4.25 -13.61
C LEU A 777 2.54 -4.08 -12.16
N HIS A 778 2.00 -3.11 -11.43
CA HIS A 778 2.35 -2.89 -10.03
C HIS A 778 2.03 -4.12 -9.19
N HIS A 779 0.89 -4.76 -9.44
CA HIS A 779 0.51 -6.01 -8.79
C HIS A 779 1.61 -7.06 -8.91
N ALA A 780 1.93 -7.41 -10.15
CA ALA A 780 2.88 -8.47 -10.43
C ALA A 780 4.30 -8.08 -10.00
N TRP A 781 4.65 -6.79 -10.05
CA TRP A 781 5.92 -6.26 -9.56
C TRP A 781 6.06 -6.44 -8.05
N PHE A 782 5.10 -5.93 -7.27
CA PHE A 782 5.13 -6.07 -5.82
C PHE A 782 5.06 -7.52 -5.38
N HIS A 783 4.25 -8.35 -6.05
CA HIS A 783 4.18 -9.78 -5.78
C HIS A 783 5.54 -10.46 -5.98
N ASP A 784 6.25 -10.15 -7.07
CA ASP A 784 7.59 -10.68 -7.28
C ASP A 784 8.60 -10.14 -6.25
N MET A 785 8.55 -8.85 -5.97
CA MET A 785 9.43 -8.21 -4.97
C MET A 785 9.22 -8.77 -3.57
N TRP A 786 7.98 -9.11 -3.22
CA TRP A 786 7.62 -9.53 -1.86
C TRP A 786 7.80 -11.03 -1.65
N GLU A 787 7.30 -11.84 -2.58
CA GLU A 787 7.38 -13.30 -2.45
C GLU A 787 8.77 -13.85 -2.77
N ASN A 788 9.65 -13.04 -3.38
CA ASN A 788 10.99 -13.45 -3.80
C ASN A 788 10.99 -14.71 -4.70
N ASN A 789 9.85 -14.98 -5.35
CA ASN A 789 9.61 -16.12 -6.23
C ASN A 789 10.30 -15.98 -7.61
N SER A 790 11.11 -14.94 -7.79
CA SER A 790 11.82 -14.64 -9.02
C SER A 790 13.20 -14.08 -8.67
N ALA A 791 14.25 -14.51 -9.39
CA ALA A 791 15.56 -13.87 -9.29
C ALA A 791 15.57 -12.40 -9.72
N VAL A 792 14.60 -11.96 -10.53
CA VAL A 792 14.59 -10.59 -11.06
C VAL A 792 14.53 -9.53 -9.96
N PRO A 793 13.59 -9.58 -9.00
CA PRO A 793 13.63 -8.78 -7.78
C PRO A 793 14.96 -8.79 -7.04
N ARG A 794 15.53 -9.99 -6.82
CA ARG A 794 16.83 -10.16 -6.14
C ARG A 794 17.93 -9.41 -6.89
N VAL A 795 17.92 -9.49 -8.22
CA VAL A 795 18.86 -8.77 -9.10
C VAL A 795 18.68 -7.27 -8.97
N ILE A 796 17.46 -6.75 -9.09
CA ILE A 796 17.21 -5.31 -9.04
C ILE A 796 17.58 -4.74 -7.66
N PHE A 797 17.26 -5.48 -6.60
CA PHE A 797 17.50 -5.05 -5.23
C PHE A 797 18.98 -5.11 -4.83
N ASN A 798 19.69 -6.18 -5.22
CA ASN A 798 21.11 -6.37 -4.87
C ASN A 798 22.07 -5.62 -5.80
N ALA A 799 21.66 -5.30 -7.03
CA ALA A 799 22.51 -4.56 -7.96
C ALA A 799 22.62 -3.07 -7.62
N GLY A 800 21.73 -2.51 -6.78
CA GLY A 800 21.72 -1.09 -6.44
C GLY A 800 21.70 -0.18 -7.68
N SER A 801 22.62 0.80 -7.74
CA SER A 801 22.84 1.68 -8.90
C SER A 801 23.40 0.96 -10.14
N GLY A 802 23.94 -0.25 -10.00
CA GLY A 802 24.54 -1.07 -11.07
C GLY A 802 23.56 -1.69 -12.06
N MET A 803 22.25 -1.40 -11.98
CA MET A 803 21.28 -1.86 -12.97
C MET A 803 21.55 -1.30 -14.38
N ALA A 804 22.09 -0.07 -14.47
CA ALA A 804 22.56 0.49 -15.74
C ALA A 804 23.70 -0.35 -16.33
N ASP A 805 24.59 -0.87 -15.48
CA ASP A 805 25.70 -1.73 -15.88
C ASP A 805 25.23 -3.13 -16.28
N ILE A 806 24.22 -3.70 -15.61
CA ILE A 806 23.62 -5.00 -16.01
C ILE A 806 22.91 -4.87 -17.37
N LEU A 807 22.16 -3.78 -17.58
CA LEU A 807 21.52 -3.50 -18.87
C LEU A 807 22.56 -3.23 -19.97
N SER A 808 23.67 -2.57 -19.62
CA SER A 808 24.82 -2.35 -20.52
C SER A 808 25.57 -3.64 -20.82
N ALA A 809 25.79 -4.52 -19.83
CA ALA A 809 26.38 -5.85 -19.98
C ALA A 809 25.52 -6.74 -20.88
N ARG A 810 24.20 -6.56 -20.85
CA ARG A 810 23.27 -7.25 -21.75
C ARG A 810 23.31 -6.70 -23.17
N ASN A 811 23.58 -5.41 -23.37
CA ASN A 811 23.91 -4.85 -24.69
C ASN A 811 25.28 -5.36 -25.19
N LEU A 812 26.27 -5.52 -24.29
CA LEU A 812 27.52 -6.23 -24.57
C LEU A 812 27.29 -7.69 -24.96
N GLN A 813 26.24 -8.34 -24.47
CA GLN A 813 25.92 -9.73 -24.83
C GLN A 813 25.51 -9.90 -26.30
N SER A 814 24.88 -8.87 -26.90
CA SER A 814 24.67 -8.84 -28.36
C SER A 814 26.00 -8.81 -29.14
N ARG A 815 27.09 -8.39 -28.47
CA ARG A 815 28.46 -8.35 -29.00
C ARG A 815 29.30 -9.58 -28.66
N THR A 816 29.00 -10.34 -27.60
CA THR A 816 29.85 -11.47 -27.15
C THR A 816 29.83 -12.72 -28.04
N GLY A 817 28.97 -12.77 -29.06
CA GLY A 817 29.05 -13.76 -30.15
C GLY A 817 29.60 -13.19 -31.47
N GLN A 818 29.83 -11.87 -31.52
CA GLN A 818 30.34 -11.20 -32.70
C GLN A 818 31.83 -11.50 -32.78
N HIS A 819 32.23 -12.30 -33.75
CA HIS A 819 33.61 -12.47 -34.16
C HIS A 819 33.68 -12.23 -35.66
N CYS A 820 34.84 -11.81 -36.13
CA CYS A 820 35.04 -11.61 -37.55
C CYS A 820 35.13 -12.98 -38.21
N GLU A 821 34.21 -13.31 -39.12
CA GLU A 821 34.18 -14.62 -39.81
C GLU A 821 35.45 -14.91 -40.61
N THR A 822 36.30 -13.89 -40.84
CA THR A 822 37.57 -14.02 -41.56
C THR A 822 38.78 -14.15 -40.64
N CYS A 823 38.81 -13.44 -39.51
CA CYS A 823 40.01 -13.33 -38.68
C CYS A 823 39.78 -13.58 -37.19
N ASP A 824 38.58 -14.05 -36.83
CA ASP A 824 38.10 -14.42 -35.50
C ASP A 824 38.15 -13.32 -34.42
N ARG A 825 38.61 -12.12 -34.78
CA ARG A 825 38.69 -10.99 -33.85
C ARG A 825 37.31 -10.58 -33.33
N THR A 826 37.23 -10.40 -32.02
CA THR A 826 36.05 -9.92 -31.29
C THR A 826 36.01 -8.39 -31.22
N PRO A 827 34.86 -7.75 -30.92
CA PRO A 827 34.76 -6.31 -30.75
C PRO A 827 35.78 -5.69 -29.78
N GLY A 828 36.12 -6.38 -28.69
CA GLY A 828 37.13 -5.91 -27.74
C GLY A 828 38.55 -5.85 -28.33
N GLU A 829 38.88 -6.75 -29.26
CA GLU A 829 40.21 -6.81 -29.89
C GLU A 829 40.38 -5.80 -31.03
N VAL A 830 39.27 -5.32 -31.60
CA VAL A 830 39.27 -4.32 -32.68
C VAL A 830 39.06 -2.89 -32.12
N GLY A 831 38.60 -2.78 -30.87
CA GLY A 831 38.32 -1.56 -30.14
C GLY A 831 36.83 -1.29 -29.96
N ASP A 832 36.41 -0.84 -28.77
CA ASP A 832 35.00 -0.75 -28.33
C ASP A 832 34.08 0.09 -29.24
N ASN A 833 34.67 0.97 -30.06
CA ASN A 833 33.99 1.87 -30.99
C ASN A 833 33.86 1.33 -32.42
N VAL A 834 34.46 0.17 -32.76
CA VAL A 834 34.40 -0.37 -34.12
C VAL A 834 33.13 -1.20 -34.31
N ARG A 835 32.22 -0.72 -35.18
CA ARG A 835 31.02 -1.47 -35.57
C ARG A 835 31.40 -2.52 -36.61
N PHE A 836 31.11 -3.79 -36.30
CA PHE A 836 31.26 -4.88 -37.26
C PHE A 836 30.27 -4.67 -38.42
N LEU A 837 30.73 -4.94 -39.63
CA LEU A 837 29.89 -4.97 -40.82
C LEU A 837 29.07 -6.25 -40.81
N VAL A 838 27.79 -6.15 -41.16
CA VAL A 838 26.89 -7.30 -41.24
C VAL A 838 26.48 -7.54 -42.70
N CYS A 839 26.52 -8.79 -43.16
CA CYS A 839 26.01 -9.13 -44.48
C CYS A 839 24.47 -8.92 -44.54
N GLY A 840 24.04 -7.88 -45.24
CA GLY A 840 22.62 -7.50 -45.32
C GLY A 840 21.73 -8.59 -45.92
N ALA A 841 22.24 -9.35 -46.90
CA ALA A 841 21.48 -10.43 -47.54
C ALA A 841 21.22 -11.62 -46.59
N CYS A 842 22.21 -12.02 -45.79
CA CYS A 842 22.03 -13.06 -44.77
C CYS A 842 21.10 -12.61 -43.65
N LYS A 843 21.26 -11.36 -43.18
CA LYS A 843 20.39 -10.78 -42.15
C LYS A 843 18.92 -10.72 -42.59
N GLN A 844 18.66 -10.28 -43.82
CA GLN A 844 17.29 -10.16 -44.33
C GLN A 844 16.67 -11.51 -44.68
N LYS A 845 17.40 -12.38 -45.39
CA LYS A 845 16.82 -13.61 -45.96
C LYS A 845 16.85 -14.80 -45.00
N LEU A 846 17.89 -14.90 -44.17
CA LEU A 846 18.12 -16.06 -43.29
C LEU A 846 17.95 -15.73 -41.81
N LYS A 847 17.83 -14.44 -41.46
CA LYS A 847 17.82 -13.94 -40.07
C LYS A 847 19.10 -14.32 -39.29
N ILE A 848 20.23 -14.40 -39.99
CA ILE A 848 21.57 -14.67 -39.42
C ILE A 848 22.46 -13.47 -39.68
N GLU A 849 23.29 -13.12 -38.71
CA GLU A 849 24.21 -12.00 -38.81
C GLU A 849 25.64 -12.53 -38.99
N TYR A 850 26.17 -12.41 -40.21
CA TYR A 850 27.61 -12.65 -40.49
C TYR A 850 28.37 -11.36 -40.22
N TYR A 851 29.35 -11.41 -39.33
CA TYR A 851 30.04 -10.25 -38.81
C TYR A 851 31.47 -10.14 -39.37
N TYR A 852 31.86 -8.93 -39.78
CA TYR A 852 33.21 -8.64 -40.25
C TYR A 852 33.77 -7.40 -39.56
N CYS A 853 34.98 -7.49 -39.01
CA CYS A 853 35.60 -6.35 -38.32
C CYS A 853 35.98 -5.21 -39.29
N SER A 854 36.11 -5.49 -40.59
CA SER A 854 36.41 -4.49 -41.61
C SER A 854 35.91 -4.91 -43.00
N LYS A 855 35.94 -3.97 -43.96
CA LYS A 855 35.58 -4.26 -45.36
C LYS A 855 36.58 -5.21 -46.02
N GLU A 856 37.84 -5.19 -45.58
CA GLU A 856 38.90 -6.06 -46.05
C GLU A 856 38.57 -7.51 -45.69
N CYS A 857 38.28 -7.80 -44.42
CA CYS A 857 37.84 -9.13 -43.99
C CYS A 857 36.58 -9.60 -44.74
N GLN A 858 35.57 -8.72 -44.86
CA GLN A 858 34.38 -9.05 -45.65
C GLN A 858 34.71 -9.41 -47.11
N ARG A 859 35.62 -8.69 -47.76
CA ARG A 859 36.04 -8.96 -49.15
C ARG A 859 36.85 -10.24 -49.27
N GLU A 860 37.65 -10.55 -48.27
CA GLU A 860 38.48 -11.76 -48.19
C GLU A 860 37.62 -13.01 -48.01
N ASP A 861 36.59 -12.98 -47.16
CA ASP A 861 35.61 -14.07 -46.99
C ASP A 861 34.55 -14.11 -48.10
N TRP A 862 34.35 -13.02 -48.85
CA TRP A 862 33.31 -12.93 -49.88
C TRP A 862 33.29 -14.08 -50.91
N PRO A 863 34.43 -14.58 -51.44
CA PRO A 863 34.45 -15.70 -52.37
C PRO A 863 33.79 -16.96 -51.82
N ASP A 864 33.94 -17.24 -50.53
CA ASP A 864 33.38 -18.40 -49.84
C ASP A 864 31.97 -18.11 -49.35
N HIS A 865 31.77 -16.96 -48.68
CA HIS A 865 30.48 -16.51 -48.20
C HIS A 865 29.43 -16.40 -49.30
N LYS A 866 29.76 -15.86 -50.48
CA LYS A 866 28.80 -15.67 -51.60
C LYS A 866 28.20 -16.99 -52.09
N VAL A 867 28.87 -18.12 -51.89
CA VAL A 867 28.37 -19.44 -52.28
C VAL A 867 27.12 -19.79 -51.46
N HIS A 868 27.04 -19.30 -50.23
CA HIS A 868 26.00 -19.62 -49.24
C HIS A 868 25.13 -18.41 -48.85
N CYS A 869 25.54 -17.20 -49.22
CA CYS A 869 24.87 -15.95 -48.91
C CYS A 869 23.39 -15.96 -49.32
N GLY A 870 22.49 -15.87 -48.34
CA GLY A 870 21.05 -15.85 -48.56
C GLY A 870 20.42 -17.17 -49.04
N LYS A 871 21.11 -18.31 -48.92
CA LYS A 871 20.59 -19.64 -49.32
C LYS A 871 20.24 -20.52 -48.12
N GLU A 872 18.98 -20.92 -48.01
CA GLU A 872 18.38 -21.64 -46.85
C GLU A 872 18.91 -23.07 -46.64
N LYS A 873 19.35 -23.77 -47.70
CA LYS A 873 19.67 -25.21 -47.65
C LYS A 873 21.01 -25.59 -47.00
N VAL A 874 21.98 -24.68 -46.91
CA VAL A 874 23.30 -24.97 -46.32
C VAL A 874 23.29 -24.72 -44.81
N PHE A 875 22.42 -23.80 -44.35
CA PHE A 875 22.36 -23.37 -42.97
C PHE A 875 21.90 -24.47 -42.00
N LYS A 876 21.03 -25.39 -42.45
CA LYS A 876 20.54 -26.50 -41.62
C LYS A 876 21.68 -27.37 -41.04
N ARG A 877 22.78 -27.55 -41.76
CA ARG A 877 23.95 -28.32 -41.28
C ARG A 877 24.88 -27.55 -40.35
N VAL A 878 24.89 -26.22 -40.40
CA VAL A 878 25.72 -25.37 -39.51
C VAL A 878 24.99 -25.13 -38.18
N GLN A 879 23.66 -24.99 -38.21
CA GLN A 879 22.84 -24.82 -37.01
C GLN A 879 22.62 -26.12 -36.20
N GLU A 880 22.67 -27.28 -36.85
CA GLU A 880 22.59 -28.59 -36.17
C GLU A 880 23.81 -28.89 -35.27
N GLY A 881 24.87 -28.06 -35.28
CA GLY A 881 26.08 -28.24 -34.46
C GLY A 881 26.35 -27.21 -33.36
N ARG A 882 25.67 -26.05 -33.34
CA ARG A 882 25.84 -25.03 -32.29
C ARG A 882 24.51 -24.32 -32.03
N ALA A 883 23.78 -24.76 -31.02
CA ALA A 883 22.65 -24.00 -30.52
C ALA A 883 23.17 -22.69 -29.92
N GLU A 884 22.74 -21.54 -30.46
CA GLU A 884 23.05 -20.24 -29.86
C GLU A 884 22.39 -20.15 -28.48
N TYR A 885 23.18 -20.36 -27.44
CA TYR A 885 22.74 -20.23 -26.07
C TYR A 885 22.60 -18.75 -25.69
N LYS A 886 21.38 -18.35 -25.33
CA LYS A 886 21.11 -17.04 -24.76
C LYS A 886 21.15 -17.15 -23.24
N ARG A 887 22.22 -16.65 -22.61
CA ARG A 887 22.32 -16.68 -21.13
C ARG A 887 21.14 -15.95 -20.50
N SER A 888 20.60 -16.51 -19.42
CA SER A 888 19.55 -15.87 -18.65
C SER A 888 20.08 -14.61 -17.94
N LEU A 889 19.17 -13.76 -17.45
CA LEU A 889 19.57 -12.58 -16.68
C LEU A 889 20.23 -12.97 -15.36
N SER A 890 19.74 -14.03 -14.70
CA SER A 890 20.30 -14.50 -13.43
C SER A 890 21.75 -14.96 -13.63
N LEU A 891 22.05 -15.67 -14.73
CA LEU A 891 23.41 -16.08 -15.05
C LEU A 891 24.31 -14.88 -15.37
N LEU A 892 23.79 -13.86 -16.05
CA LEU A 892 24.54 -12.62 -16.28
C LEU A 892 24.88 -11.90 -14.99
N LEU A 893 23.94 -11.80 -14.05
CA LEU A 893 24.20 -11.23 -12.73
C LEU A 893 25.29 -12.03 -12.02
N GLN A 894 25.18 -13.36 -12.02
CA GLN A 894 26.14 -14.26 -11.41
C GLN A 894 27.56 -14.01 -11.95
N MET A 895 27.69 -13.89 -13.27
CA MET A 895 28.96 -13.56 -13.93
C MET A 895 29.47 -12.15 -13.56
N GLN A 896 28.59 -11.17 -13.39
CA GLN A 896 28.98 -9.81 -13.03
C GLN A 896 29.45 -9.73 -11.57
N LEU A 897 28.75 -10.37 -10.64
CA LEU A 897 29.17 -10.46 -9.24
C LEU A 897 30.54 -11.15 -9.12
N GLN A 898 30.76 -12.21 -9.89
CA GLN A 898 32.07 -12.90 -9.95
C GLN A 898 33.18 -12.06 -10.58
N ARG A 899 32.86 -11.12 -11.47
CA ARG A 899 33.85 -10.16 -12.00
C ARG A 899 34.18 -9.09 -10.97
N ALA A 900 33.19 -8.64 -10.21
CA ALA A 900 33.38 -7.68 -9.14
C ALA A 900 34.20 -8.30 -7.99
N GLU A 901 34.03 -9.59 -7.73
CA GLU A 901 34.75 -10.32 -6.69
C GLU A 901 35.37 -11.64 -7.23
N PRO A 902 36.56 -11.58 -7.87
CA PRO A 902 37.17 -12.74 -8.54
C PRO A 902 37.60 -13.89 -7.61
N ASP A 903 37.66 -13.62 -6.30
CA ASP A 903 37.95 -14.61 -5.26
C ASP A 903 36.71 -15.44 -4.85
N VAL A 904 35.52 -15.00 -5.28
CA VAL A 904 34.25 -15.71 -5.05
C VAL A 904 33.97 -16.64 -6.22
N ASP A 905 33.79 -17.91 -5.91
CA ASP A 905 33.54 -18.95 -6.90
C ASP A 905 32.06 -19.05 -7.27
N TYR A 906 31.16 -18.74 -6.34
CA TYR A 906 29.72 -18.67 -6.61
C TYR A 906 29.00 -17.77 -5.60
N PHE A 907 27.92 -17.12 -6.01
CA PHE A 907 27.00 -16.41 -5.13
C PHE A 907 25.69 -17.20 -5.02
N LEU A 908 25.26 -17.51 -3.79
CA LEU A 908 23.99 -18.17 -3.50
C LEU A 908 23.01 -17.17 -2.88
N PHE A 909 21.77 -17.16 -3.34
CA PHE A 909 20.73 -16.26 -2.82
C PHE A 909 19.74 -17.06 -1.97
N LYS A 910 19.51 -16.63 -0.71
CA LYS A 910 18.47 -17.25 0.14
C LYS A 910 17.08 -17.01 -0.45
N SER A 911 16.28 -18.07 -0.57
CA SER A 911 14.84 -17.89 -0.71
C SER A 911 14.27 -17.49 0.64
N ARG A 912 13.40 -16.50 0.66
CA ARG A 912 12.89 -15.89 1.90
C ARG A 912 11.89 -16.76 2.66
N THR A 913 11.69 -18.01 2.25
CA THR A 913 10.78 -18.95 2.93
C THR A 913 11.24 -19.32 4.34
N SER A 914 12.50 -19.05 4.70
CA SER A 914 12.99 -19.12 6.08
C SER A 914 12.75 -17.77 6.77
N LEU A 915 11.87 -17.75 7.77
CA LEU A 915 11.41 -16.61 8.58
C LEU A 915 12.49 -15.96 9.47
N ALA A 916 13.78 -16.20 9.23
CA ALA A 916 14.85 -15.60 10.04
C ALA A 916 14.91 -14.07 9.86
N THR A 917 15.04 -13.39 10.99
CA THR A 917 14.80 -11.97 11.29
C THR A 917 15.78 -10.98 10.65
N ASP A 918 16.84 -11.43 9.99
CA ASP A 918 17.90 -10.53 9.53
C ASP A 918 17.58 -10.01 8.14
N GLY A 919 16.99 -8.83 8.11
CA GLY A 919 16.29 -8.26 6.96
C GLY A 919 17.12 -7.92 5.71
N PHE A 920 18.34 -8.40 5.55
CA PHE A 920 19.11 -8.29 4.30
C PHE A 920 20.00 -9.52 4.12
N THR A 921 19.56 -10.47 3.30
CA THR A 921 20.43 -11.58 2.91
C THR A 921 21.35 -11.11 1.79
N HIS A 922 22.52 -10.59 2.18
CA HIS A 922 23.66 -10.52 1.27
C HIS A 922 23.80 -11.90 0.57
N PRO A 923 24.09 -11.93 -0.74
CA PRO A 923 24.34 -13.20 -1.39
C PRO A 923 25.48 -13.92 -0.68
N LEU A 924 25.27 -15.18 -0.35
CA LEU A 924 26.27 -16.01 0.29
C LEU A 924 27.39 -16.28 -0.69
N LYS A 925 28.62 -15.95 -0.30
CA LYS A 925 29.82 -16.14 -1.10
C LYS A 925 30.32 -17.56 -0.88
N VAL A 926 30.27 -18.35 -1.94
CA VAL A 926 30.87 -19.69 -1.99
C VAL A 926 32.28 -19.53 -2.54
N SER A 927 33.27 -19.88 -1.74
CA SER A 927 34.69 -19.84 -2.11
C SER A 927 35.37 -21.14 -1.71
N PHE A 928 36.20 -21.67 -2.61
CA PHE A 928 36.98 -22.87 -2.37
C PHE A 928 38.35 -22.46 -1.81
N THR A 929 38.59 -22.71 -0.51
CA THR A 929 39.75 -22.17 0.22
C THR A 929 40.90 -23.17 0.44
N HIS A 930 40.66 -24.49 0.33
CA HIS A 930 41.64 -25.51 0.73
C HIS A 930 41.90 -26.62 -0.30
N ASP A 931 41.30 -26.54 -1.50
CA ASP A 931 41.45 -27.54 -2.54
C ASP A 931 41.47 -26.86 -3.92
N ASP A 932 42.67 -26.45 -4.36
CA ASP A 932 42.89 -25.79 -5.64
C ASP A 932 42.44 -26.66 -6.84
N GLY A 933 42.51 -27.99 -6.69
CA GLY A 933 42.05 -28.94 -7.69
C GLY A 933 40.53 -28.87 -7.88
N LYS A 934 39.76 -28.92 -6.79
CA LYS A 934 38.30 -28.78 -6.82
C LYS A 934 37.87 -27.39 -7.23
N LYS A 935 38.57 -26.33 -6.79
CA LYS A 935 38.33 -24.96 -7.24
C LYS A 935 38.48 -24.82 -8.74
N ALA A 936 39.57 -25.35 -9.30
CA ALA A 936 39.82 -25.34 -10.73
C ALA A 936 38.76 -26.14 -11.50
N LEU A 937 38.39 -27.33 -10.99
CA LEU A 937 37.34 -28.16 -11.57
C LEU A 937 35.98 -27.44 -11.55
N PHE A 938 35.56 -26.87 -10.42
CA PHE A 938 34.31 -26.13 -10.30
C PHE A 938 34.26 -24.93 -11.25
N ARG A 939 35.33 -24.12 -11.30
CA ARG A 939 35.42 -22.99 -12.24
C ARG A 939 35.36 -23.43 -13.69
N ALA A 940 36.03 -24.54 -14.04
CA ALA A 940 36.01 -25.11 -15.38
C ALA A 940 34.61 -25.63 -15.76
N THR A 941 33.97 -26.40 -14.88
CA THR A 941 32.59 -26.88 -15.07
C THR A 941 31.62 -25.72 -15.20
N ARG A 942 31.67 -24.73 -14.31
CA ARG A 942 30.83 -23.53 -14.38
C ARG A 942 31.04 -22.77 -15.71
N ALA A 943 32.29 -22.59 -16.13
CA ALA A 943 32.60 -21.92 -17.40
C ALA A 943 32.07 -22.71 -18.60
N LEU A 944 32.17 -24.04 -18.57
CA LEU A 944 31.59 -24.93 -19.56
C LEU A 944 30.07 -24.78 -19.58
N VAL A 945 29.37 -24.97 -18.46
CA VAL A 945 27.91 -24.86 -18.37
C VAL A 945 27.39 -23.47 -18.77
N ALA A 946 28.14 -22.39 -18.49
CA ALA A 946 27.78 -21.03 -18.88
C ALA A 946 28.00 -20.70 -20.37
N THR A 947 28.69 -21.57 -21.11
CA THR A 947 29.01 -21.39 -22.53
C THR A 947 28.39 -22.47 -23.43
N ASP A 948 28.18 -23.68 -22.92
CA ASP A 948 27.59 -24.81 -23.64
C ASP A 948 26.07 -24.72 -23.68
N ALA A 949 25.48 -25.12 -24.81
CA ALA A 949 24.05 -25.15 -25.00
C ALA A 949 23.40 -26.42 -24.42
N ASP A 950 24.17 -27.51 -24.30
CA ASP A 950 23.70 -28.78 -23.73
C ASP A 950 23.62 -28.77 -22.19
N ARG A 951 24.33 -27.81 -21.57
CA ARG A 951 24.43 -27.61 -20.11
C ARG A 951 24.98 -28.84 -19.40
N THR A 952 25.80 -29.63 -20.11
CA THR A 952 26.48 -30.80 -19.57
C THR A 952 27.32 -30.38 -18.37
N GLY A 953 27.08 -31.01 -17.21
CA GLY A 953 27.77 -30.72 -15.95
C GLY A 953 27.04 -29.75 -15.01
N ILE A 954 25.81 -29.31 -15.32
CA ILE A 954 25.02 -28.51 -14.37
C ILE A 954 24.54 -29.32 -13.15
N ASP A 955 24.32 -30.62 -13.33
CA ASP A 955 24.11 -31.60 -12.28
C ASP A 955 25.33 -31.68 -11.35
N VAL A 956 26.54 -31.74 -11.92
CA VAL A 956 27.80 -31.70 -11.16
C VAL A 956 27.97 -30.36 -10.44
N LEU A 957 27.63 -29.25 -11.08
CA LEU A 957 27.64 -27.91 -10.47
C LEU A 957 26.67 -27.83 -9.28
N ALA A 958 25.46 -28.37 -9.44
CA ALA A 958 24.45 -28.43 -8.38
C ALA A 958 24.92 -29.29 -7.21
N GLU A 959 25.50 -30.46 -7.47
CA GLU A 959 26.05 -31.35 -6.44
C GLU A 959 27.17 -30.70 -5.66
N CYS A 960 28.08 -29.99 -6.34
CA CYS A 960 29.14 -29.22 -5.67
C CYS A 960 28.56 -28.15 -4.72
N LEU A 961 27.55 -27.39 -5.17
CA LEU A 961 26.91 -26.38 -4.33
C LEU A 961 26.13 -26.99 -3.15
N MET A 962 25.49 -28.14 -3.35
CA MET A 962 24.77 -28.84 -2.29
C MET A 962 25.72 -29.47 -1.26
N ASP A 963 26.86 -30.01 -1.68
CA ASP A 963 27.88 -30.53 -0.77
C ASP A 963 28.56 -29.40 0.02
N ALA A 964 28.86 -28.27 -0.62
CA ALA A 964 29.33 -27.06 0.07
C ALA A 964 28.35 -26.60 1.16
N MET A 965 27.05 -26.79 0.90
CA MET A 965 25.98 -26.48 1.82
C MET A 965 25.86 -27.48 2.97
N ARG A 966 26.08 -28.78 2.77
CA ARG A 966 25.96 -29.80 3.85
C ARG A 966 26.89 -29.51 5.02
N GLU A 967 28.04 -28.89 4.78
CA GLU A 967 28.99 -28.47 5.83
C GLU A 967 28.54 -27.20 6.57
N SER A 968 27.53 -26.46 6.08
CA SER A 968 27.13 -25.12 6.57
C SER A 968 25.62 -24.90 6.68
N SER A 969 24.80 -25.95 6.52
CA SER A 969 23.35 -25.85 6.32
C SER A 969 22.57 -25.38 7.54
N ALA A 970 23.07 -25.66 8.76
CA ALA A 970 22.41 -25.25 10.00
C ALA A 970 22.35 -23.73 10.17
N ARG A 971 23.35 -22.99 9.69
CA ARG A 971 23.47 -21.52 9.87
C ARG A 971 23.05 -20.72 8.65
N SER A 972 23.34 -21.23 7.46
CA SER A 972 23.14 -20.46 6.23
C SER A 972 21.68 -20.38 5.76
N GLY A 973 20.76 -21.25 6.21
CA GLY A 973 19.34 -21.19 5.84
C GLY A 973 19.04 -21.33 4.33
N ILE A 974 20.05 -21.62 3.49
CA ILE A 974 19.89 -22.03 2.10
C ILE A 974 19.48 -23.50 2.10
N THR A 975 18.42 -23.83 1.38
CA THR A 975 18.02 -25.22 1.15
C THR A 975 18.51 -25.73 -0.19
N ARG A 976 18.52 -27.06 -0.35
CA ARG A 976 18.70 -27.72 -1.65
C ARG A 976 17.78 -27.15 -2.74
N ASP A 977 16.51 -26.92 -2.40
CA ASP A 977 15.54 -26.35 -3.34
C ASP A 977 15.92 -24.94 -3.77
N ASN A 978 16.59 -24.15 -2.91
CA ASN A 978 17.07 -22.82 -3.28
C ASN A 978 18.18 -22.89 -4.33
N ILE A 979 19.13 -23.82 -4.18
CA ILE A 979 20.20 -24.05 -5.15
C ILE A 979 19.61 -24.51 -6.48
N ILE A 980 18.74 -25.53 -6.45
CA ILE A 980 18.10 -26.08 -7.65
C ILE A 980 17.28 -25.01 -8.35
N GLN A 981 16.49 -24.21 -7.62
CA GLN A 981 15.70 -23.12 -8.19
C GLN A 981 16.60 -22.06 -8.81
N GLN A 982 17.65 -21.62 -8.12
CA GLN A 982 18.58 -20.62 -8.62
C GLN A 982 19.26 -21.10 -9.91
N LEU A 983 19.79 -22.33 -9.94
CA LEU A 983 20.40 -22.91 -11.14
C LEU A 983 19.38 -23.08 -12.27
N SER A 984 18.15 -23.47 -11.97
CA SER A 984 17.09 -23.58 -12.97
C SER A 984 16.76 -22.21 -13.59
N GLU A 985 16.79 -21.13 -12.82
CA GLU A 985 16.60 -19.75 -13.29
C GLU A 985 17.82 -19.22 -14.07
N GLU A 986 19.04 -19.53 -13.62
CA GLU A 986 20.29 -19.13 -14.28
C GLU A 986 20.47 -19.80 -15.64
N TYR A 987 20.19 -21.10 -15.69
CA TYR A 987 20.48 -21.88 -16.88
C TYR A 987 19.23 -22.17 -17.70
N GLU A 988 18.01 -21.90 -17.23
CA GLU A 988 16.73 -22.17 -17.91
C GLU A 988 16.49 -23.68 -18.20
N VAL A 989 16.91 -24.56 -17.29
CA VAL A 989 16.76 -26.04 -17.35
C VAL A 989 16.00 -26.55 -16.12
N ASP A 990 15.40 -27.73 -16.24
CA ASP A 990 14.94 -28.51 -15.09
C ASP A 990 16.14 -29.17 -14.39
N VAL A 991 16.83 -28.40 -13.55
CA VAL A 991 18.01 -28.88 -12.81
C VAL A 991 17.63 -29.98 -11.83
N LYS A 992 16.39 -29.96 -11.31
CA LYS A 992 15.90 -30.98 -10.38
C LYS A 992 15.96 -32.37 -11.01
N ALA A 993 15.40 -32.52 -12.21
CA ALA A 993 15.40 -33.79 -12.91
C ALA A 993 16.82 -34.30 -13.21
N GLN A 994 17.77 -33.40 -13.50
CA GLN A 994 19.16 -33.79 -13.78
C GLN A 994 19.93 -34.20 -12.52
N VAL A 995 19.71 -33.51 -11.41
CA VAL A 995 20.29 -33.88 -10.11
C VAL A 995 19.75 -35.24 -9.64
N GLU A 996 18.45 -35.48 -9.75
CA GLU A 996 17.85 -36.77 -9.36
C GLU A 996 18.42 -37.94 -10.18
N LEU A 997 18.71 -37.73 -11.47
CA LEU A 997 19.39 -38.72 -12.32
C LEU A 997 20.84 -38.96 -11.87
N LEU A 998 21.60 -37.89 -11.61
CA LEU A 998 22.99 -37.99 -11.16
C LEU A 998 23.09 -38.74 -9.82
N GLU A 999 22.20 -38.46 -8.87
CA GLU A 999 22.17 -39.14 -7.58
C GLU A 999 21.85 -40.63 -7.69
N ALA A 1000 20.93 -40.99 -8.60
CA ALA A 1000 20.65 -42.39 -8.89
C ALA A 1000 21.88 -43.12 -9.44
N ASP A 1001 22.64 -42.47 -10.34
CA ASP A 1001 23.87 -43.02 -10.91
C ASP A 1001 24.99 -43.13 -9.86
N LEU A 1002 25.19 -42.09 -9.04
CA LEU A 1002 26.21 -42.09 -7.97
C LEU A 1002 25.93 -43.15 -6.90
N SER A 1003 24.66 -43.39 -6.57
CA SER A 1003 24.24 -44.44 -5.64
C SER A 1003 24.58 -45.84 -6.17
N VAL A 1004 24.50 -46.04 -7.50
CA VAL A 1004 24.88 -47.31 -8.14
C VAL A 1004 26.40 -47.50 -8.18
N GLU A 1005 27.17 -46.43 -8.40
CA GLU A 1005 28.63 -46.49 -8.53
C GLU A 1005 29.39 -46.48 -7.18
N GLY A 1006 28.73 -46.11 -6.07
CA GLY A 1006 29.37 -45.96 -4.76
C GLY A 1006 30.38 -44.80 -4.72
N ALA A 1007 30.23 -43.81 -5.61
CA ALA A 1007 31.15 -42.69 -5.81
C ALA A 1007 30.73 -41.42 -5.06
N GLU A 1008 29.90 -41.53 -4.02
CA GLU A 1008 29.37 -40.41 -3.23
C GLU A 1008 30.48 -39.52 -2.61
N GLU A 1009 31.66 -40.09 -2.36
CA GLU A 1009 32.83 -39.36 -1.83
C GLU A 1009 33.51 -38.44 -2.86
N ARG A 1010 33.20 -38.56 -4.17
CA ARG A 1010 33.93 -37.86 -5.24
C ARG A 1010 33.82 -36.33 -5.17
N TYR A 1011 32.78 -35.81 -4.51
CA TYR A 1011 32.48 -34.38 -4.46
C TYR A 1011 32.60 -33.76 -3.04
N ARG A 1012 32.91 -34.56 -2.00
CA ARG A 1012 33.03 -34.11 -0.59
C ARG A 1012 34.19 -33.13 -0.35
N GLY A 1013 34.05 -32.24 0.65
CA GLY A 1013 35.11 -31.38 1.19
C GLY A 1013 35.03 -29.92 0.73
N MET A 1014 33.82 -29.36 0.66
CA MET A 1014 33.56 -27.99 0.23
C MET A 1014 33.03 -27.17 1.40
N ARG A 1015 33.53 -25.95 1.60
CA ARG A 1015 33.09 -25.05 2.68
C ARG A 1015 32.45 -23.78 2.14
N ILE A 1016 31.40 -23.31 2.81
CA ILE A 1016 30.85 -21.97 2.64
C ILE A 1016 31.52 -21.06 3.67
N GLY A 1017 32.20 -20.01 3.21
CA GLY A 1017 32.74 -19.00 4.10
C GLY A 1017 31.65 -18.03 4.54
N GLU A 1018 31.40 -17.91 5.84
CA GLU A 1018 30.76 -16.70 6.37
C GLU A 1018 31.76 -15.54 6.25
N VAL A 1019 31.34 -14.45 5.62
CA VAL A 1019 32.17 -13.25 5.53
C VAL A 1019 32.06 -12.51 6.85
N TYR A 1020 33.14 -12.51 7.63
CA TYR A 1020 33.44 -11.39 8.52
C TYR A 1020 33.84 -10.21 7.62
N TYR A 1021 33.08 -9.12 7.65
CA TYR A 1021 33.51 -7.89 6.99
C TYR A 1021 34.78 -7.38 7.66
N PRO A 1022 35.87 -7.09 6.92
CA PRO A 1022 36.95 -6.29 7.47
C PRO A 1022 36.39 -4.90 7.81
N GLU A 1023 36.57 -4.48 9.06
CA GLU A 1023 36.12 -3.21 9.63
C GLU A 1023 36.43 -1.98 8.75
N GLU A 1024 37.49 -2.07 7.93
CA GLU A 1024 37.95 -1.02 7.02
C GLU A 1024 37.04 -0.82 5.79
N LEU A 1025 36.35 -1.85 5.30
CA LEU A 1025 35.44 -1.73 4.15
C LEU A 1025 34.10 -1.08 4.55
N TYR A 1026 33.67 -1.28 5.80
CA TYR A 1026 32.51 -0.61 6.38
C TYR A 1026 32.78 0.89 6.54
N LYS A 1027 33.96 1.25 7.09
CA LYS A 1027 34.44 2.64 7.20
C LYS A 1027 34.56 3.33 5.84
N PHE A 1028 34.96 2.62 4.78
CA PHE A 1028 35.05 3.18 3.42
C PHE A 1028 33.67 3.47 2.79
N LEU A 1029 32.70 2.55 2.93
CA LEU A 1029 31.34 2.75 2.41
C LEU A 1029 30.55 3.81 3.21
N GLU A 1030 30.86 3.98 4.49
CA GLU A 1030 30.29 5.01 5.35
C GLU A 1030 30.88 6.40 5.05
N ALA A 1031 32.18 6.47 4.73
CA ALA A 1031 32.83 7.71 4.28
C ALA A 1031 32.31 8.19 2.91
N GLU A 1032 32.05 7.30 1.95
CA GLU A 1032 31.42 7.65 0.67
C GLU A 1032 29.98 8.15 0.86
N ARG A 1033 29.26 7.62 1.85
CA ARG A 1033 27.90 8.03 2.20
C ARG A 1033 27.85 9.41 2.86
N HIS A 1034 28.87 9.77 3.65
CA HIS A 1034 29.02 11.10 4.25
C HIS A 1034 29.47 12.16 3.23
N MET A 1035 30.32 11.82 2.25
CA MET A 1035 30.73 12.75 1.21
C MET A 1035 29.60 13.16 0.25
N ALA A 1036 28.55 12.35 0.12
CA ALA A 1036 27.39 12.66 -0.73
C ALA A 1036 26.37 13.62 -0.07
N TRP A 1037 26.57 14.00 1.20
CA TRP A 1037 25.67 14.89 1.96
C TRP A 1037 26.16 16.34 2.08
N ASP A 1038 27.41 16.64 1.69
CA ASP A 1038 27.97 17.99 1.78
C ASP A 1038 27.80 18.86 0.51
N ASP A 1039 27.05 18.40 -0.50
CA ASP A 1039 26.80 19.11 -1.77
C ASP A 1039 25.29 19.37 -2.06
N GLU A 1040 24.43 19.40 -1.04
CA GLU A 1040 23.08 20.03 -1.03
C GLU A 1040 22.96 21.01 0.15
#